data_AF-A0A812LC07-F1
#
_entry.id   AF-A0A812LC07-F1
#
_cell.length_a   1.000
_cell.length_b   1.000
_cell.length_c   1.000
_cell.angle_alpha   90.00
_cell.angle_beta   90.00
_cell.angle_gamma   90.00
#
_symmetry.space_group_name_H-M   'P 1'
#
loop_
_entity.id
_entity.type
_entity.pdbx_description
1 polymer ?
#
loop_
_entity_poly.entity_id
_entity_poly.type
_entity_poly.pdbx_seq_one_letter_code
_entity_poly.pdbx_strand_id
1 'polypeptide(L)'
;MALLISERLSSRRPARRRLVVLAVAIAASAGGAWAEEGAFNEGVTSFEIDWEPNPLSGLQLPAWGTSPGLVPAHVRPAVSSATASAVGGVNDFGFDLFRNLRTTTSDDDNLLVSPMSIQSAFGMTYAGAAGRTAAEMEAVFGFNADTHAGLGTLIQDLNVERDGREMRVVNRLFASEQLQLKDNFVAVTRDQYGAEVERMDFYNQPDPSRQHINGWVEDQTNDRIKDLLPEGSISKDTSLVLVNALYLNSNWKYAFQESATRDEAFYRADGTASLVPTMHQQNRFRYGDFDGYRMLEMPYAGDDLSMVIALPDETDGLTALESSYTADQFTDDIAALRTKDVVLALPKFTFESTELLNDPLKQLGVEAAFADADFSAMADGGFSIDGVYHKTFIDVNESGTEAAAATAAVIRTTSLQIPYEPPTVFTVDRSFLFAIRDTHTGAVLFLGRMGDPTGGGGGGLRLAELTVPEPTGFVLAGFVLAAAAGLAPVIAPLPCFVRPQWLAALAMAIAACPALAFVPAGGTAAASRWQLLASGEPGVAGDPIQLTWSFVPDGTAVRRADNPAATKSSDLIAKFDAAFGAGPGGSDLTQRPWFTYFDQAFSRWSELSGVTYIYEPNDTAQLHGSGVGLTGVRGDVRIGGIGMDGVGGTLAYNYFATDGGDMAIDTDDLAGILGDSANDYRLLRNTIMHEAGHGLGLDHATSSNANFLLEPTIDSSIDGPQHDDLRGIHWFYGDALEKAPAGRNETAALASPLGYLEVGAPLTIGAGGNGALIDPTETDFVSIANENDIDFFSFTIDEPTRLTVSMTPRGATYNQSATVFNTTTTNDLSLALFATDGVTLLAEAALGAAGVVETIADYALHEAGTYFARVRGPIGPTEQVVQFYQLDLSAASLLPPLSGDFNSDGIVDAADYTIWRDQDGQSLAAYTGADHTGDGLVDDADFALWQTHYGQTLSSLGVAVPEPTALVLAFVAMCRPRRRQPYL
;
A
#
# COMPACT_ATOMS: atom_id res chain seq x y z
N MET A 1 -4.87 43.13 -40.58
CA MET A 1 -3.61 43.55 -41.24
C MET A 1 -3.07 42.29 -41.93
N ALA A 2 -2.92 42.22 -43.26
CA ALA A 2 -2.00 42.95 -44.16
C ALA A 2 -0.63 42.22 -44.28
N LEU A 3 -0.07 41.90 -45.46
CA LEU A 3 -0.63 41.94 -46.83
C LEU A 3 0.26 41.20 -47.88
N LEU A 4 -0.32 40.29 -48.69
CA LEU A 4 0.23 39.76 -49.98
C LEU A 4 1.63 39.05 -49.90
N ILE A 5 2.20 38.36 -50.91
CA ILE A 5 2.13 38.33 -52.39
C ILE A 5 2.27 36.87 -52.92
N SER A 6 1.48 36.50 -53.95
CA SER A 6 1.70 35.59 -55.13
C SER A 6 2.64 34.35 -55.11
N GLU A 7 2.50 33.33 -55.99
CA GLU A 7 1.65 33.13 -57.18
C GLU A 7 1.34 31.64 -57.47
N ARG A 8 0.51 31.35 -58.48
CA ARG A 8 0.22 29.99 -59.01
C ARG A 8 1.08 29.67 -60.25
N LEU A 9 1.19 28.37 -60.60
CA LEU A 9 1.18 27.74 -61.95
C LEU A 9 1.71 26.29 -61.79
N SER A 10 0.97 25.17 -61.85
CA SER A 10 0.00 24.60 -62.81
C SER A 10 0.55 23.46 -63.70
N SER A 11 0.30 22.21 -63.27
CA SER A 11 -0.24 21.10 -64.08
C SER A 11 0.65 20.16 -64.92
N ARG A 12 0.12 18.92 -65.06
CA ARG A 12 0.32 17.85 -66.07
C ARG A 12 1.33 16.70 -65.77
N ARG A 13 0.86 15.48 -66.06
CA ARG A 13 1.51 14.14 -66.02
C ARG A 13 1.88 13.71 -67.48
N PRO A 14 2.24 12.45 -67.85
CA PRO A 14 2.77 11.26 -67.12
C PRO A 14 3.94 10.50 -67.84
N ALA A 15 4.25 9.27 -67.38
CA ALA A 15 4.97 8.15 -68.04
C ALA A 15 6.53 8.15 -68.04
N ARG A 16 7.30 7.04 -68.16
CA ARG A 16 7.27 5.55 -67.89
C ARG A 16 8.22 4.86 -68.93
N ARG A 17 8.94 3.77 -68.54
CA ARG A 17 9.85 2.87 -69.35
C ARG A 17 11.28 3.41 -69.58
N ARG A 18 12.41 2.66 -69.66
CA ARG A 18 12.85 1.21 -69.63
C ARG A 18 14.26 1.18 -68.93
N LEU A 19 14.89 0.12 -68.38
CA LEU A 19 15.01 -1.36 -68.57
C LEU A 19 16.16 -1.82 -69.53
N VAL A 20 16.90 -2.89 -69.12
CA VAL A 20 18.03 -3.65 -69.79
C VAL A 20 19.36 -2.86 -69.89
N VAL A 21 20.62 -3.36 -69.84
CA VAL A 21 21.36 -4.65 -70.13
C VAL A 21 22.62 -4.72 -69.20
N LEU A 22 23.03 -5.76 -68.44
CA LEU A 22 23.55 -7.15 -68.65
C LEU A 22 24.98 -7.33 -69.28
N ALA A 23 25.97 -7.74 -68.47
CA ALA A 23 27.20 -8.57 -68.77
C ALA A 23 28.17 -8.49 -67.54
N VAL A 24 28.81 -9.54 -66.96
CA VAL A 24 29.58 -10.72 -67.45
C VAL A 24 31.01 -10.34 -67.90
N ALA A 25 32.11 -11.03 -67.58
CA ALA A 25 32.38 -12.28 -66.81
C ALA A 25 33.39 -11.98 -65.65
N ILE A 26 34.08 -12.88 -64.92
CA ILE A 26 34.40 -14.35 -64.98
C ILE A 26 34.35 -14.93 -63.53
N ALA A 27 34.78 -16.13 -63.10
CA ALA A 27 35.75 -17.14 -63.60
C ALA A 27 35.30 -18.61 -63.37
N ALA A 28 36.22 -19.52 -62.97
CA ALA A 28 36.11 -20.99 -62.95
C ALA A 28 37.15 -21.60 -61.96
N SER A 29 37.16 -22.88 -61.52
CA SER A 29 36.16 -23.99 -61.45
C SER A 29 36.79 -25.28 -60.85
N ALA A 30 36.08 -26.05 -60.00
CA ALA A 30 36.19 -27.52 -59.76
C ALA A 30 35.47 -27.88 -58.43
N GLY A 31 34.90 -29.08 -58.19
CA GLY A 31 34.61 -30.23 -59.06
C GLY A 31 34.22 -31.50 -58.26
N GLY A 32 33.21 -32.28 -58.71
CA GLY A 32 32.66 -33.48 -58.02
C GLY A 32 31.59 -33.13 -56.97
N ALA A 33 30.39 -33.73 -56.87
CA ALA A 33 29.74 -34.92 -57.44
C ALA A 33 30.15 -36.29 -56.87
N TRP A 34 29.24 -36.89 -56.08
CA TRP A 34 28.92 -38.32 -55.95
C TRP A 34 27.47 -38.44 -55.43
N ALA A 35 26.87 -39.63 -55.49
CA ALA A 35 25.52 -39.95 -55.03
C ALA A 35 25.49 -41.36 -54.45
N GLU A 36 24.45 -41.72 -53.68
CA GLU A 36 23.83 -43.05 -53.75
C GLU A 36 22.46 -43.11 -53.04
N GLU A 37 21.73 -44.20 -53.27
CA GLU A 37 20.35 -44.45 -52.82
C GLU A 37 20.31 -45.34 -51.56
N GLY A 38 19.18 -45.34 -50.84
CA GLY A 38 18.94 -46.26 -49.73
C GLY A 38 17.47 -46.33 -49.33
N ALA A 39 16.78 -47.40 -49.73
CA ALA A 39 15.35 -47.60 -49.47
C ALA A 39 15.08 -48.99 -48.87
N PHE A 40 13.97 -49.09 -48.11
CA PHE A 40 12.96 -50.18 -47.99
C PHE A 40 12.24 -50.01 -46.62
N ASN A 41 10.90 -49.90 -46.52
CA ASN A 41 9.84 -50.94 -46.61
C ASN A 41 9.81 -51.90 -45.40
N GLU A 42 8.69 -52.26 -44.72
CA GLU A 42 7.23 -51.98 -44.83
C GLU A 42 6.56 -51.97 -43.44
N GLY A 43 5.27 -51.59 -43.35
CA GLY A 43 4.42 -51.84 -42.17
C GLY A 43 2.98 -51.35 -42.31
N VAL A 44 2.06 -52.20 -42.77
CA VAL A 44 0.63 -51.84 -43.03
C VAL A 44 -0.32 -52.81 -42.31
N THR A 45 -1.37 -52.28 -41.67
CA THR A 45 -2.69 -52.95 -41.52
C THR A 45 -3.79 -51.93 -41.23
N SER A 46 -5.06 -52.29 -41.48
CA SER A 46 -6.23 -51.39 -41.47
C SER A 46 -7.50 -52.14 -41.00
N PHE A 47 -8.54 -51.42 -40.54
CA PHE A 47 -9.92 -51.48 -41.07
C PHE A 47 -10.91 -50.52 -40.33
N GLU A 48 -12.07 -50.27 -40.95
CA GLU A 48 -13.17 -49.37 -40.53
C GLU A 48 -14.29 -50.12 -39.75
N ILE A 49 -15.34 -49.41 -39.29
CA ILE A 49 -16.78 -49.64 -39.65
C ILE A 49 -17.78 -48.78 -38.80
N ASP A 50 -18.60 -47.98 -39.52
CA ASP A 50 -20.02 -47.55 -39.36
C ASP A 50 -20.70 -47.13 -38.02
N TRP A 51 -21.97 -46.70 -38.14
CA TRP A 51 -22.76 -45.87 -37.23
C TRP A 51 -24.09 -46.51 -36.76
N GLU A 52 -24.49 -46.21 -35.50
CA GLU A 52 -25.86 -46.28 -34.92
C GLU A 52 -26.60 -47.65 -34.84
N PRO A 53 -27.69 -47.83 -34.03
CA PRO A 53 -28.58 -46.82 -33.43
C PRO A 53 -28.82 -46.87 -31.89
N ASN A 54 -29.55 -45.86 -31.42
CA ASN A 54 -29.89 -45.52 -30.02
C ASN A 54 -31.13 -46.27 -29.47
N PRO A 55 -31.22 -46.51 -28.14
CA PRO A 55 -32.51 -46.43 -27.44
C PRO A 55 -32.50 -45.55 -26.15
N LEU A 56 -33.60 -44.81 -25.98
CA LEU A 56 -33.87 -43.87 -24.88
C LEU A 56 -33.99 -44.51 -23.48
N SER A 57 -33.51 -43.83 -22.42
CA SER A 57 -34.34 -43.29 -21.30
C SER A 57 -33.56 -43.14 -19.97
N GLY A 58 -33.35 -41.91 -19.48
CA GLY A 58 -32.89 -41.68 -18.10
C GLY A 58 -32.39 -40.25 -17.79
N LEU A 59 -33.07 -39.56 -16.87
CA LEU A 59 -32.66 -38.34 -16.14
C LEU A 59 -32.02 -37.16 -16.93
N GLN A 60 -32.91 -36.34 -17.49
CA GLN A 60 -33.04 -34.90 -17.17
C GLN A 60 -31.75 -34.05 -16.98
N LEU A 61 -31.41 -33.26 -18.01
CA LEU A 61 -30.39 -32.20 -17.96
C LEU A 61 -30.94 -30.90 -17.30
N PRO A 62 -30.19 -30.23 -16.41
CA PRO A 62 -30.37 -28.81 -16.11
C PRO A 62 -29.75 -27.91 -17.21
N ALA A 63 -29.93 -26.59 -17.08
CA ALA A 63 -29.63 -25.61 -18.14
C ALA A 63 -28.14 -25.31 -18.35
N TRP A 64 -27.84 -24.57 -19.44
CA TRP A 64 -26.50 -24.13 -19.80
C TRP A 64 -25.93 -23.20 -18.74
N GLY A 65 -24.77 -23.56 -18.18
CA GLY A 65 -23.99 -22.68 -17.30
C GLY A 65 -23.39 -21.51 -18.09
N THR A 66 -23.38 -20.32 -17.50
CA THR A 66 -22.75 -19.12 -18.07
C THR A 66 -21.23 -19.22 -18.05
N SER A 67 -20.57 -18.43 -18.90
CA SER A 67 -19.15 -18.09 -18.78
C SER A 67 -18.82 -17.59 -17.36
N PRO A 68 -17.53 -17.61 -16.94
CA PRO A 68 -17.08 -16.91 -15.74
C PRO A 68 -17.57 -15.46 -15.79
N GLY A 69 -18.34 -15.06 -14.77
CA GLY A 69 -18.96 -13.74 -14.73
C GLY A 69 -17.91 -12.68 -14.43
N LEU A 70 -17.98 -11.55 -15.13
CA LEU A 70 -17.54 -10.28 -14.57
C LEU A 70 -18.23 -10.11 -13.22
N VAL A 71 -17.48 -9.79 -12.16
CA VAL A 71 -18.06 -9.44 -10.87
C VAL A 71 -19.01 -8.25 -11.09
N PRO A 72 -20.30 -8.35 -10.73
CA PRO A 72 -21.21 -7.23 -10.89
C PRO A 72 -20.79 -6.12 -9.92
N ALA A 73 -20.64 -4.89 -10.43
CA ALA A 73 -20.37 -3.72 -9.60
C ALA A 73 -21.37 -3.63 -8.44
N HIS A 74 -20.89 -3.25 -7.26
CA HIS A 74 -21.63 -3.38 -6.00
C HIS A 74 -22.88 -2.47 -5.97
N VAL A 75 -24.04 -3.00 -6.35
CA VAL A 75 -25.29 -2.24 -6.42
C VAL A 75 -25.77 -1.92 -5.00
N ARG A 76 -25.52 -0.68 -4.53
CA ARG A 76 -25.99 -0.20 -3.23
C ARG A 76 -27.52 -0.30 -3.13
N PRO A 77 -28.08 -0.78 -2.00
CA PRO A 77 -29.51 -0.97 -1.84
C PRO A 77 -30.25 0.38 -1.85
N ALA A 78 -31.53 0.37 -2.22
CA ALA A 78 -32.33 1.59 -2.23
C ALA A 78 -32.41 2.22 -0.82
N VAL A 79 -32.18 3.54 -0.75
CA VAL A 79 -32.13 4.33 0.48
C VAL A 79 -33.43 4.16 1.27
N SER A 80 -33.33 3.79 2.55
CA SER A 80 -34.51 3.62 3.42
C SER A 80 -35.10 4.96 3.84
N SER A 81 -36.37 5.00 4.28
CA SER A 81 -36.99 6.22 4.79
C SER A 81 -36.28 6.75 6.05
N ALA A 82 -35.78 5.86 6.91
CA ALA A 82 -34.99 6.22 8.08
C ALA A 82 -33.65 6.85 7.67
N THR A 83 -32.95 6.24 6.71
CA THR A 83 -31.70 6.79 6.15
C THR A 83 -31.93 8.16 5.51
N ALA A 84 -32.98 8.31 4.70
CA ALA A 84 -33.32 9.59 4.07
C ALA A 84 -33.67 10.68 5.10
N SER A 85 -34.39 10.34 6.18
CA SER A 85 -34.66 11.29 7.28
C SER A 85 -33.39 11.68 8.03
N ALA A 86 -32.46 10.75 8.25
CA ALA A 86 -31.18 11.04 8.87
C ALA A 86 -30.31 11.95 7.98
N VAL A 87 -30.26 11.68 6.67
CA VAL A 87 -29.54 12.51 5.69
C VAL A 87 -30.11 13.93 5.61
N GLY A 88 -31.43 14.10 5.66
CA GLY A 88 -32.04 15.43 5.78
C GLY A 88 -31.48 16.20 6.98
N GLY A 89 -31.55 15.60 8.17
CA GLY A 89 -31.00 16.19 9.40
C GLY A 89 -29.50 16.50 9.34
N VAL A 90 -28.69 15.62 8.73
CA VAL A 90 -27.23 15.84 8.51
C VAL A 90 -26.99 17.07 7.64
N ASN A 91 -27.74 17.20 6.54
CA ASN A 91 -27.57 18.30 5.60
C ASN A 91 -28.09 19.62 6.19
N ASP A 92 -29.29 19.63 6.76
CA ASP A 92 -29.92 20.81 7.40
C ASP A 92 -29.02 21.38 8.49
N PHE A 93 -28.60 20.53 9.45
CA PHE A 93 -27.68 20.91 10.52
C PHE A 93 -26.33 21.39 9.97
N GLY A 94 -25.80 20.73 8.94
CA GLY A 94 -24.52 21.09 8.32
C GLY A 94 -24.48 22.52 7.80
N PHE A 95 -25.48 22.92 7.02
CA PHE A 95 -25.56 24.30 6.50
C PHE A 95 -25.86 25.33 7.59
N ASP A 96 -26.68 24.98 8.59
CA ASP A 96 -27.00 25.90 9.70
C ASP A 96 -25.82 26.11 10.67
N LEU A 97 -25.04 25.05 10.95
CA LEU A 97 -23.78 25.17 11.70
C LEU A 97 -22.76 25.99 10.92
N PHE A 98 -22.59 25.73 9.62
CA PHE A 98 -21.61 26.45 8.80
C PHE A 98 -21.92 27.95 8.75
N ARG A 99 -23.20 28.32 8.59
CA ARG A 99 -23.67 29.71 8.64
C ARG A 99 -23.44 30.39 10.00
N ASN A 100 -23.43 29.60 11.09
CA ASN A 100 -23.12 30.08 12.45
C ASN A 100 -21.61 30.30 12.65
N LEU A 101 -20.77 29.31 12.30
CA LEU A 101 -19.30 29.39 12.37
C LEU A 101 -18.72 30.51 11.48
N ARG A 102 -19.41 30.88 10.40
CA ARG A 102 -19.09 32.06 9.60
C ARG A 102 -19.04 33.36 10.43
N THR A 103 -19.81 33.48 11.51
CA THR A 103 -19.93 34.74 12.27
C THR A 103 -18.70 35.07 13.12
N THR A 104 -17.78 34.13 13.32
CA THR A 104 -16.55 34.28 14.13
C THR A 104 -15.27 34.41 13.30
N THR A 105 -15.37 34.32 11.97
CA THR A 105 -14.26 34.15 11.02
C THR A 105 -14.37 35.10 9.81
N SER A 106 -13.27 35.31 9.09
CA SER A 106 -13.19 36.09 7.84
C SER A 106 -13.51 35.23 6.61
N ASP A 107 -13.98 35.83 5.51
CA ASP A 107 -14.13 35.14 4.21
C ASP A 107 -12.78 34.62 3.65
N ASP A 108 -11.66 35.13 4.15
CA ASP A 108 -10.30 34.67 3.84
C ASP A 108 -9.79 33.56 4.78
N ASP A 109 -10.50 33.27 5.90
CA ASP A 109 -10.16 32.19 6.82
C ASP A 109 -10.72 30.86 6.28
N ASN A 110 -9.85 29.86 6.02
CA ASN A 110 -10.28 28.51 5.65
C ASN A 110 -11.08 27.85 6.81
N LEU A 111 -12.15 27.14 6.48
CA LEU A 111 -13.03 26.46 7.43
C LEU A 111 -13.50 25.13 6.84
N LEU A 112 -13.51 24.06 7.64
CA LEU A 112 -13.96 22.74 7.21
C LEU A 112 -14.61 21.99 8.37
N VAL A 113 -15.86 21.58 8.19
CA VAL A 113 -16.59 20.73 9.14
C VAL A 113 -17.05 19.44 8.46
N SER A 114 -17.24 18.39 9.25
CA SER A 114 -17.97 17.19 8.85
C SER A 114 -19.32 17.16 9.56
N PRO A 115 -20.42 17.55 8.89
CA PRO A 115 -21.76 17.47 9.47
C PRO A 115 -22.08 16.04 9.90
N MET A 116 -21.71 15.05 9.07
CA MET A 116 -21.91 13.62 9.35
C MET A 116 -21.20 13.16 10.63
N SER A 117 -19.98 13.63 10.89
CA SER A 117 -19.24 13.33 12.14
C SER A 117 -19.96 13.87 13.37
N ILE A 118 -20.40 15.13 13.29
CA ILE A 118 -21.05 15.81 14.41
C ILE A 118 -22.43 15.19 14.66
N GLN A 119 -23.20 14.88 13.60
CA GLN A 119 -24.48 14.16 13.71
C GLN A 119 -24.32 12.76 14.33
N SER A 120 -23.22 12.07 14.03
CA SER A 120 -22.93 10.75 14.59
C SER A 120 -22.64 10.85 16.09
N ALA A 121 -21.76 11.77 16.50
CA ALA A 121 -21.45 12.03 17.91
C ALA A 121 -22.68 12.47 18.72
N PHE A 122 -23.48 13.40 18.18
CA PHE A 122 -24.70 13.87 18.84
C PHE A 122 -25.86 12.87 18.76
N GLY A 123 -25.90 12.01 17.75
CA GLY A 123 -26.83 10.90 17.66
C GLY A 123 -26.57 9.86 18.76
N MET A 124 -25.30 9.61 19.09
CA MET A 124 -24.93 8.78 20.24
C MET A 124 -25.36 9.44 21.57
N THR A 125 -25.07 10.72 21.80
CA THR A 125 -25.53 11.37 23.06
C THR A 125 -27.05 11.50 23.16
N TYR A 126 -27.78 11.63 22.03
CA TYR A 126 -29.24 11.67 21.99
C TYR A 126 -29.88 10.36 22.47
N ALA A 127 -29.27 9.20 22.19
CA ALA A 127 -29.70 7.91 22.75
C ALA A 127 -29.67 7.88 24.30
N GLY A 128 -28.90 8.79 24.89
CA GLY A 128 -28.77 8.97 26.34
C GLY A 128 -29.59 10.12 26.92
N ALA A 129 -30.19 10.97 26.08
CA ALA A 129 -30.84 12.21 26.47
C ALA A 129 -32.32 12.02 26.84
N ALA A 130 -32.84 12.92 27.68
CA ALA A 130 -34.25 13.00 28.05
C ALA A 130 -34.70 14.46 28.23
N GLY A 131 -35.99 14.65 28.54
CA GLY A 131 -36.54 15.94 28.97
C GLY A 131 -36.27 17.11 28.01
N ARG A 132 -35.73 18.21 28.57
CA ARG A 132 -35.35 19.40 27.81
C ARG A 132 -34.20 19.12 26.83
N THR A 133 -33.21 18.33 27.27
CA THR A 133 -32.00 18.04 26.49
C THR A 133 -32.33 17.28 25.21
N ALA A 134 -33.16 16.25 25.28
CA ALA A 134 -33.66 15.55 24.09
C ALA A 134 -34.40 16.50 23.13
N ALA A 135 -35.34 17.31 23.63
CA ALA A 135 -36.16 18.20 22.80
C ALA A 135 -35.34 19.30 22.08
N GLU A 136 -34.25 19.79 22.68
CA GLU A 136 -33.33 20.73 22.01
C GLU A 136 -32.49 20.05 20.93
N MET A 137 -32.06 18.81 21.15
CA MET A 137 -31.32 18.03 20.15
C MET A 137 -32.23 17.61 18.97
N GLU A 138 -33.49 17.26 19.24
CA GLU A 138 -34.52 17.03 18.22
C GLU A 138 -34.74 18.27 17.35
N ALA A 139 -34.78 19.46 17.94
CA ALA A 139 -35.00 20.72 17.23
C ALA A 139 -33.81 21.16 16.37
N VAL A 140 -32.56 20.88 16.79
CA VAL A 140 -31.34 21.37 16.10
C VAL A 140 -30.73 20.35 15.13
N PHE A 141 -30.80 19.05 15.43
CA PHE A 141 -30.24 17.98 14.59
C PHE A 141 -31.29 17.22 13.77
N GLY A 142 -32.56 17.64 13.83
CA GLY A 142 -33.69 16.94 13.19
C GLY A 142 -33.96 15.55 13.76
N PHE A 143 -33.47 15.27 14.98
CA PHE A 143 -33.56 13.93 15.58
C PHE A 143 -35.00 13.49 15.85
N ASN A 144 -35.23 12.19 15.68
CA ASN A 144 -36.53 11.56 15.82
C ASN A 144 -36.36 10.03 16.02
N ALA A 145 -37.47 9.29 16.08
CA ALA A 145 -37.46 7.85 16.37
C ALA A 145 -36.68 6.99 15.35
N ASP A 146 -36.54 7.43 14.10
CA ASP A 146 -35.80 6.70 13.06
C ASP A 146 -34.29 7.04 13.03
N THR A 147 -33.84 8.06 13.79
CA THR A 147 -32.48 8.62 13.72
C THR A 147 -31.36 7.58 13.86
N HIS A 148 -31.39 6.74 14.90
CA HIS A 148 -30.30 5.78 15.13
C HIS A 148 -30.22 4.72 14.02
N ALA A 149 -31.36 4.24 13.53
CA ALA A 149 -31.42 3.28 12.43
C ALA A 149 -31.00 3.92 11.09
N GLY A 150 -31.38 5.18 10.86
CA GLY A 150 -30.99 5.94 9.67
C GLY A 150 -29.50 6.23 9.62
N LEU A 151 -28.94 6.79 10.70
CA LEU A 151 -27.50 7.06 10.84
C LEU A 151 -26.69 5.77 10.85
N GLY A 152 -27.13 4.72 11.54
CA GLY A 152 -26.42 3.45 11.57
C GLY A 152 -26.36 2.74 10.21
N THR A 153 -27.47 2.75 9.45
CA THR A 153 -27.47 2.27 8.06
C THR A 153 -26.50 3.09 7.19
N LEU A 154 -26.45 4.41 7.39
CA LEU A 154 -25.55 5.30 6.66
C LEU A 154 -24.07 5.05 7.00
N ILE A 155 -23.72 4.95 8.29
CA ILE A 155 -22.36 4.65 8.77
C ILE A 155 -21.90 3.29 8.21
N GLN A 156 -22.75 2.27 8.26
CA GLN A 156 -22.45 0.94 7.72
C GLN A 156 -22.21 0.97 6.20
N ASP A 157 -23.03 1.68 5.42
CA ASP A 157 -22.87 1.80 3.95
C ASP A 157 -21.71 2.73 3.53
N LEU A 158 -21.31 3.67 4.38
CA LEU A 158 -20.12 4.51 4.19
C LEU A 158 -18.83 3.75 4.51
N ASN A 159 -18.83 2.85 5.51
CA ASN A 159 -17.65 2.06 5.90
C ASN A 159 -17.40 0.81 5.03
N VAL A 160 -18.17 0.57 3.97
CA VAL A 160 -17.86 -0.48 2.98
C VAL A 160 -16.73 -0.01 2.08
N GLU A 161 -15.61 -0.74 2.04
CA GLU A 161 -14.49 -0.47 1.14
C GLU A 161 -14.91 -0.63 -0.34
N ARG A 162 -14.40 0.26 -1.21
CA ARG A 162 -14.76 0.36 -2.63
C ARG A 162 -13.56 0.78 -3.47
N ASP A 163 -13.50 0.32 -4.72
CA ASP A 163 -12.40 0.55 -5.66
C ASP A 163 -11.98 2.04 -5.73
N GLY A 164 -10.77 2.36 -5.24
CA GLY A 164 -10.21 3.72 -5.25
C GLY A 164 -10.76 4.67 -4.17
N ARG A 165 -11.32 4.15 -3.08
CA ARG A 165 -11.96 4.92 -2.00
C ARG A 165 -11.77 4.29 -0.62
N GLU A 166 -10.75 4.75 0.09
CA GLU A 166 -10.54 4.48 1.52
C GLU A 166 -11.37 5.48 2.34
N MET A 167 -12.36 4.98 3.10
CA MET A 167 -13.21 5.81 3.95
C MET A 167 -13.48 5.12 5.28
N ARG A 168 -13.22 5.82 6.39
CA ARG A 168 -13.46 5.31 7.75
C ARG A 168 -14.24 6.32 8.57
N VAL A 169 -15.50 6.02 8.88
CA VAL A 169 -16.33 6.70 9.88
C VAL A 169 -16.24 5.90 11.17
N VAL A 170 -15.41 6.34 12.12
CA VAL A 170 -15.15 5.61 13.37
C VAL A 170 -15.74 6.35 14.55
N ASN A 171 -16.36 5.61 15.47
CA ASN A 171 -16.97 6.13 16.70
C ASN A 171 -16.40 5.36 17.91
N ARG A 172 -16.07 6.05 19.00
CA ARG A 172 -15.72 5.41 20.29
C ARG A 172 -16.18 6.25 21.47
N LEU A 173 -16.55 5.56 22.56
CA LEU A 173 -16.90 6.17 23.84
C LEU A 173 -15.83 5.82 24.86
N PHE A 174 -15.20 6.82 25.48
CA PHE A 174 -14.24 6.65 26.55
C PHE A 174 -14.90 7.06 27.88
N ALA A 175 -15.39 6.09 28.64
CA ALA A 175 -16.15 6.33 29.86
C ALA A 175 -15.27 6.22 31.11
N SER A 176 -15.50 7.08 32.10
CA SER A 176 -14.88 6.95 33.42
C SER A 176 -15.16 5.57 34.01
N GLU A 177 -14.17 4.94 34.66
CA GLU A 177 -14.39 3.72 35.45
C GLU A 177 -15.49 3.89 36.51
N GLN A 178 -15.72 5.13 36.96
CA GLN A 178 -16.70 5.47 37.98
C GLN A 178 -18.13 5.61 37.43
N LEU A 179 -18.32 5.68 36.10
CA LEU A 179 -19.61 5.95 35.46
C LEU A 179 -20.35 4.66 35.08
N GLN A 180 -21.49 4.38 35.72
CA GLN A 180 -22.35 3.25 35.35
C GLN A 180 -23.31 3.62 34.21
N LEU A 181 -22.82 3.45 32.96
CA LEU A 181 -23.65 3.47 31.76
C LEU A 181 -24.72 2.37 31.79
N LYS A 182 -25.89 2.66 31.23
CA LYS A 182 -27.05 1.76 31.18
C LYS A 182 -27.02 0.88 29.94
N ASP A 183 -27.32 -0.41 30.09
CA ASP A 183 -27.21 -1.42 29.03
C ASP A 183 -27.88 -1.02 27.70
N ASN A 184 -29.04 -0.37 27.77
CA ASN A 184 -29.78 0.08 26.58
C ASN A 184 -29.03 1.18 25.79
N PHE A 185 -28.34 2.09 26.49
CA PHE A 185 -27.52 3.11 25.85
C PHE A 185 -26.32 2.47 25.13
N VAL A 186 -25.59 1.59 25.83
CA VAL A 186 -24.43 0.87 25.28
C VAL A 186 -24.82 -0.03 24.09
N ALA A 187 -26.01 -0.65 24.14
CA ALA A 187 -26.54 -1.40 23.02
C ALA A 187 -26.80 -0.51 21.78
N VAL A 188 -27.39 0.68 21.96
CA VAL A 188 -27.62 1.60 20.82
C VAL A 188 -26.31 2.13 20.24
N THR A 189 -25.32 2.51 21.06
CA THR A 189 -24.03 3.01 20.54
C THR A 189 -23.29 1.92 19.78
N ARG A 190 -23.23 0.69 20.32
CA ARG A 190 -22.60 -0.46 19.64
C ARG A 190 -23.36 -0.87 18.37
N ASP A 191 -24.65 -1.19 18.49
CA ASP A 191 -25.42 -1.85 17.43
C ASP A 191 -25.81 -0.92 16.28
N GLN A 192 -25.78 0.40 16.48
CA GLN A 192 -26.13 1.37 15.44
C GLN A 192 -24.91 2.17 14.96
N TYR A 193 -24.03 2.62 15.85
CA TYR A 193 -22.89 3.50 15.48
C TYR A 193 -21.55 2.76 15.36
N GLY A 194 -21.51 1.45 15.65
CA GLY A 194 -20.26 0.69 15.75
C GLY A 194 -19.40 1.09 16.95
N ALA A 195 -19.99 1.81 17.91
CA ALA A 195 -19.26 2.56 18.93
C ALA A 195 -19.17 1.78 20.24
N GLU A 196 -18.02 1.16 20.47
CA GLU A 196 -17.70 0.47 21.72
C GLU A 196 -17.38 1.45 22.85
N VAL A 197 -17.50 0.96 24.09
CA VAL A 197 -17.20 1.70 25.32
C VAL A 197 -15.90 1.19 25.92
N GLU A 198 -14.87 2.04 25.87
CA GLU A 198 -13.62 1.84 26.59
C GLU A 198 -13.68 2.50 27.98
N ARG A 199 -12.84 2.04 28.91
CA ARG A 199 -12.83 2.51 30.31
C ARG A 199 -11.54 3.22 30.67
N MET A 200 -11.67 4.41 31.24
CA MET A 200 -10.57 5.34 31.51
C MET A 200 -10.56 5.84 32.95
N ASP A 201 -9.36 5.90 33.53
CA ASP A 201 -9.10 6.50 34.85
C ASP A 201 -8.85 8.02 34.73
N PHE A 202 -9.86 8.75 34.27
CA PHE A 202 -9.79 10.22 34.19
C PHE A 202 -9.52 10.88 35.55
N TYR A 203 -9.88 10.22 36.66
CA TYR A 203 -9.78 10.78 38.01
C TYR A 203 -8.33 10.86 38.53
N ASN A 204 -7.54 9.79 38.37
CA ASN A 204 -6.12 9.81 38.76
C ASN A 204 -5.18 10.15 37.59
N GLN A 205 -5.58 9.84 36.34
CA GLN A 205 -4.72 9.87 35.16
C GLN A 205 -5.32 10.67 33.96
N PRO A 206 -5.81 11.91 34.15
CA PRO A 206 -6.53 12.65 33.11
C PRO A 206 -5.68 12.94 31.85
N ASP A 207 -4.42 13.34 32.00
CA ASP A 207 -3.55 13.62 30.83
C ASP A 207 -3.06 12.34 30.12
N PRO A 208 -2.64 11.25 30.81
CA PRO A 208 -2.44 9.95 30.16
C PRO A 208 -3.67 9.46 29.37
N SER A 209 -4.88 9.61 29.91
CA SER A 209 -6.11 9.30 29.15
C SER A 209 -6.32 10.23 27.95
N ARG A 210 -5.96 11.52 28.03
CA ARG A 210 -5.97 12.44 26.88
C ARG A 210 -4.99 12.00 25.80
N GLN A 211 -3.76 11.67 26.18
CA GLN A 211 -2.72 11.19 25.27
C GLN A 211 -3.15 9.90 24.57
N HIS A 212 -3.73 8.95 25.30
CA HIS A 212 -4.29 7.72 24.73
C HIS A 212 -5.42 8.01 23.72
N ILE A 213 -6.36 8.89 24.07
CA ILE A 213 -7.49 9.24 23.17
C ILE A 213 -6.99 9.96 21.91
N ASN A 214 -5.98 10.83 22.03
CA ASN A 214 -5.35 11.47 20.86
C ASN A 214 -4.64 10.45 19.98
N GLY A 215 -3.84 9.54 20.56
CA GLY A 215 -3.18 8.46 19.81
C GLY A 215 -4.17 7.57 19.07
N TRP A 216 -5.27 7.18 19.72
CA TRP A 216 -6.32 6.41 19.04
C TRP A 216 -6.94 7.17 17.85
N VAL A 217 -7.15 8.49 17.95
CA VAL A 217 -7.64 9.30 16.82
C VAL A 217 -6.60 9.40 15.70
N GLU A 218 -5.33 9.50 16.05
CA GLU A 218 -4.18 9.50 15.14
C GLU A 218 -4.16 8.18 14.33
N ASP A 219 -4.23 7.03 15.03
CA ASP A 219 -4.35 5.69 14.45
C ASP A 219 -5.56 5.58 13.49
N GLN A 220 -6.73 6.10 13.88
CA GLN A 220 -7.96 6.00 13.06
C GLN A 220 -7.96 6.94 11.84
N THR A 221 -7.00 7.84 11.71
CA THR A 221 -7.01 8.90 10.68
C THR A 221 -5.74 8.94 9.81
N ASN A 222 -5.00 7.83 9.75
CA ASN A 222 -3.75 7.71 8.99
C ASN A 222 -2.80 8.89 9.31
N ASP A 223 -2.59 9.17 10.61
CA ASP A 223 -1.78 10.26 11.16
C ASP A 223 -2.29 11.69 10.90
N ARG A 224 -3.50 11.90 10.34
CA ARG A 224 -3.95 13.25 9.91
C ARG A 224 -4.65 14.09 10.95
N ILE A 225 -5.24 13.49 11.99
CA ILE A 225 -5.91 14.23 13.08
C ILE A 225 -5.12 14.06 14.39
N LYS A 226 -3.91 14.63 14.41
CA LYS A 226 -3.06 14.69 15.62
C LYS A 226 -3.62 15.69 16.63
N ASP A 227 -3.45 15.39 17.92
CA ASP A 227 -3.87 16.22 19.07
C ASP A 227 -5.31 16.79 19.03
N LEU A 228 -6.31 15.93 18.77
CA LEU A 228 -7.74 16.32 18.81
C LEU A 228 -8.14 16.99 20.14
N LEU A 229 -7.68 16.46 21.27
CA LEU A 229 -7.95 16.96 22.61
C LEU A 229 -6.73 17.75 23.13
N PRO A 230 -6.84 19.09 23.29
CA PRO A 230 -5.72 19.93 23.74
C PRO A 230 -5.40 19.71 25.23
N GLU A 231 -4.20 20.09 25.68
CA GLU A 231 -3.80 19.98 27.09
C GLU A 231 -4.85 20.57 28.05
N GLY A 232 -5.20 19.82 29.10
CA GLY A 232 -6.18 20.23 30.11
C GLY A 232 -7.67 20.11 29.70
N SER A 233 -7.98 19.63 28.48
CA SER A 233 -9.37 19.34 28.06
C SER A 233 -10.01 18.17 28.84
N ILE A 234 -9.21 17.20 29.29
CA ILE A 234 -9.64 16.14 30.20
C ILE A 234 -9.25 16.50 31.63
N SER A 235 -10.19 16.29 32.55
CA SER A 235 -10.06 16.60 33.97
C SER A 235 -10.47 15.41 34.84
N LYS A 236 -10.35 15.56 36.15
CA LYS A 236 -10.72 14.51 37.13
C LYS A 236 -12.22 14.28 37.23
N ASP A 237 -13.00 15.29 36.83
CA ASP A 237 -14.46 15.31 36.87
C ASP A 237 -15.06 14.85 35.52
N THR A 238 -14.23 14.71 34.48
CA THR A 238 -14.62 14.20 33.16
C THR A 238 -15.20 12.79 33.29
N SER A 239 -16.46 12.64 32.91
CA SER A 239 -17.22 11.39 33.13
C SER A 239 -17.31 10.52 31.87
N LEU A 240 -17.36 11.13 30.69
CA LEU A 240 -17.43 10.47 29.38
C LEU A 240 -16.85 11.41 28.31
N VAL A 241 -16.01 10.87 27.42
CA VAL A 241 -15.60 11.52 26.17
C VAL A 241 -16.17 10.70 25.02
N LEU A 242 -16.88 11.35 24.09
CA LEU A 242 -17.30 10.72 22.83
C LEU A 242 -16.41 11.25 21.71
N VAL A 243 -15.93 10.34 20.87
CA VAL A 243 -15.07 10.66 19.75
C VAL A 243 -15.70 10.11 18.47
N ASN A 244 -15.81 10.97 17.46
CA ASN A 244 -16.01 10.56 16.08
C ASN A 244 -14.81 11.04 15.26
N ALA A 245 -14.28 10.15 14.43
CA ALA A 245 -13.34 10.47 13.37
C ALA A 245 -13.97 10.11 12.02
N LEU A 246 -13.74 10.93 11.00
CA LEU A 246 -14.11 10.62 9.62
C LEU A 246 -12.90 10.89 8.73
N TYR A 247 -12.26 9.80 8.29
CA TYR A 247 -11.16 9.82 7.33
C TYR A 247 -11.67 9.51 5.92
N LEU A 248 -11.10 10.17 4.92
CA LEU A 248 -11.40 9.98 3.51
C LEU A 248 -10.12 10.19 2.67
N ASN A 249 -9.71 9.15 1.96
CA ASN A 249 -8.72 9.13 0.90
C ASN A 249 -9.44 8.58 -0.35
N SER A 250 -9.52 9.37 -1.41
CA SER A 250 -10.18 8.93 -2.64
C SER A 250 -9.69 9.64 -3.90
N ASN A 251 -9.41 8.83 -4.92
CA ASN A 251 -8.95 9.30 -6.22
C ASN A 251 -10.08 9.94 -7.05
N TRP A 252 -9.77 10.99 -7.82
CA TRP A 252 -10.69 11.54 -8.81
C TRP A 252 -11.03 10.49 -9.87
N LYS A 253 -12.30 10.43 -10.30
CA LYS A 253 -12.66 9.65 -11.50
C LYS A 253 -11.97 10.14 -12.77
N TYR A 254 -11.55 11.41 -12.75
CA TYR A 254 -10.86 12.11 -13.81
C TYR A 254 -9.70 12.88 -13.19
N ALA A 255 -8.56 12.22 -13.00
CA ALA A 255 -7.36 12.84 -12.46
C ALA A 255 -6.88 14.01 -13.34
N PHE A 256 -6.24 14.98 -12.70
CA PHE A 256 -5.53 16.06 -13.40
C PHE A 256 -4.17 15.56 -13.87
N GLN A 257 -3.56 16.25 -14.84
CA GLN A 257 -2.17 16.00 -15.21
C GLN A 257 -1.27 16.97 -14.45
N GLU A 258 -0.34 16.46 -13.64
CA GLU A 258 0.63 17.29 -12.89
C GLU A 258 1.42 18.23 -13.81
N SER A 259 1.74 17.79 -15.03
CA SER A 259 2.42 18.59 -16.06
C SER A 259 1.56 19.73 -16.65
N ALA A 260 0.27 19.80 -16.30
CA ALA A 260 -0.62 20.91 -16.60
C ALA A 260 -0.84 21.85 -15.38
N THR A 261 -0.45 21.43 -14.18
CA THR A 261 -0.44 22.27 -12.97
C THR A 261 0.60 23.37 -13.10
N ARG A 262 0.22 24.60 -12.73
CA ARG A 262 1.11 25.78 -12.80
C ARG A 262 0.62 26.89 -11.87
N ASP A 263 1.53 27.76 -11.47
CA ASP A 263 1.21 28.92 -10.63
C ASP A 263 0.29 29.91 -11.35
N GLU A 264 -0.94 30.08 -10.86
CA GLU A 264 -1.87 31.12 -11.30
C GLU A 264 -2.36 31.95 -10.11
N ALA A 265 -2.98 33.11 -10.39
CA ALA A 265 -3.38 34.06 -9.34
C ALA A 265 -4.70 33.65 -8.70
N PHE A 266 -4.70 33.52 -7.37
CA PHE A 266 -5.90 33.40 -6.54
C PHE A 266 -6.16 34.71 -5.81
N TYR A 267 -7.39 35.22 -5.91
CA TYR A 267 -7.85 36.50 -5.38
C TYR A 267 -8.62 36.31 -4.07
N ARG A 268 -8.10 36.88 -2.98
CA ARG A 268 -8.77 36.93 -1.67
C ARG A 268 -9.90 37.96 -1.64
N ALA A 269 -10.82 37.81 -0.67
CA ALA A 269 -11.92 38.75 -0.47
C ALA A 269 -11.43 40.15 -0.04
N ASP A 270 -10.27 40.24 0.62
CA ASP A 270 -9.59 41.53 0.91
C ASP A 270 -9.03 42.25 -0.34
N GLY A 271 -9.08 41.60 -1.51
CA GLY A 271 -8.58 42.13 -2.79
C GLY A 271 -7.08 41.92 -3.01
N THR A 272 -6.37 41.22 -2.13
CA THR A 272 -5.01 40.74 -2.40
C THR A 272 -5.03 39.54 -3.36
N ALA A 273 -3.87 39.24 -3.94
CA ALA A 273 -3.70 38.07 -4.79
C ALA A 273 -2.38 37.36 -4.47
N SER A 274 -2.43 36.04 -4.42
CA SER A 274 -1.26 35.15 -4.28
C SER A 274 -1.15 34.25 -5.51
N LEU A 275 0.06 33.83 -5.87
CA LEU A 275 0.27 32.77 -6.85
C LEU A 275 0.15 31.42 -6.14
N VAL A 276 -0.65 30.50 -6.70
CA VAL A 276 -0.86 29.15 -6.16
C VAL A 276 -0.81 28.08 -7.25
N PRO A 277 -0.30 26.86 -6.95
CA PRO A 277 -0.30 25.75 -7.90
C PRO A 277 -1.74 25.40 -8.30
N THR A 278 -2.09 25.67 -9.55
CA THR A 278 -3.44 25.53 -10.09
C THR A 278 -3.46 24.41 -11.11
N MET A 279 -4.17 23.33 -10.77
CA MET A 279 -4.34 22.11 -11.57
C MET A 279 -5.26 22.37 -12.75
N HIS A 280 -5.02 21.70 -13.88
CA HIS A 280 -5.75 21.93 -15.12
C HIS A 280 -6.20 20.65 -15.82
N GLN A 281 -7.46 20.61 -16.24
CA GLN A 281 -7.97 19.56 -17.14
C GLN A 281 -9.12 20.07 -18.02
N GLN A 282 -9.50 19.30 -19.04
CA GLN A 282 -10.74 19.52 -19.79
C GLN A 282 -11.52 18.20 -19.86
N ASN A 283 -12.73 18.18 -19.29
CA ASN A 283 -13.55 16.97 -19.21
C ASN A 283 -15.06 17.29 -19.08
N ARG A 284 -15.90 16.24 -18.97
CA ARG A 284 -17.36 16.36 -18.93
C ARG A 284 -17.90 16.25 -17.50
N PHE A 285 -18.00 17.39 -16.85
CA PHE A 285 -18.50 17.54 -15.48
C PHE A 285 -19.97 17.97 -15.42
N ARG A 286 -20.64 17.73 -14.29
CA ARG A 286 -21.98 18.29 -14.03
C ARG A 286 -21.81 19.74 -13.57
N TYR A 287 -22.51 20.65 -14.22
CA TYR A 287 -22.29 22.10 -14.10
C TYR A 287 -23.61 22.88 -14.12
N GLY A 288 -23.67 24.03 -13.44
CA GLY A 288 -24.80 24.95 -13.46
C GLY A 288 -24.38 26.43 -13.31
N ASP A 289 -25.20 27.31 -13.88
CA ASP A 289 -25.11 28.76 -13.77
C ASP A 289 -26.30 29.24 -12.90
N PHE A 290 -26.03 29.93 -11.79
CA PHE A 290 -27.04 30.36 -10.81
C PHE A 290 -26.99 31.88 -10.57
N ASP A 291 -27.82 32.43 -9.68
CA ASP A 291 -27.89 33.88 -9.43
C ASP A 291 -26.76 34.31 -8.49
N GLY A 292 -25.63 34.73 -9.07
CA GLY A 292 -24.44 35.23 -8.36
C GLY A 292 -23.33 34.20 -8.09
N TYR A 293 -23.50 32.96 -8.57
CA TYR A 293 -22.49 31.90 -8.46
C TYR A 293 -22.63 30.86 -9.58
N ARG A 294 -21.55 30.12 -9.83
CA ARG A 294 -21.48 28.97 -10.75
C ARG A 294 -21.06 27.73 -9.97
N MET A 295 -21.58 26.57 -10.36
CA MET A 295 -21.41 25.33 -9.59
C MET A 295 -20.90 24.19 -10.47
N LEU A 296 -19.98 23.39 -9.91
CA LEU A 296 -19.38 22.23 -10.56
C LEU A 296 -19.42 21.03 -9.61
N GLU A 297 -19.77 19.86 -10.12
CA GLU A 297 -19.70 18.57 -9.40
C GLU A 297 -18.71 17.64 -10.12
N MET A 298 -17.71 17.20 -9.35
CA MET A 298 -16.58 16.36 -9.75
C MET A 298 -16.69 14.99 -9.05
N PRO A 299 -16.94 13.89 -9.78
CA PRO A 299 -17.03 12.56 -9.19
C PRO A 299 -15.65 12.00 -8.81
N TYR A 300 -15.61 11.29 -7.67
CA TYR A 300 -14.49 10.41 -7.32
C TYR A 300 -14.62 9.06 -8.02
N ALA A 301 -13.58 8.24 -7.95
CA ALA A 301 -13.61 6.84 -8.37
C ALA A 301 -14.82 6.10 -7.76
N GLY A 302 -15.37 5.13 -8.48
CA GLY A 302 -16.60 4.43 -8.08
C GLY A 302 -17.92 5.17 -8.31
N ASP A 303 -17.92 6.48 -8.64
CA ASP A 303 -19.10 7.35 -8.77
C ASP A 303 -19.96 7.50 -7.47
N ASP A 304 -19.54 6.92 -6.34
CA ASP A 304 -20.33 6.88 -5.10
C ASP A 304 -20.11 8.11 -4.20
N LEU A 305 -19.00 8.83 -4.38
CA LEU A 305 -18.73 10.15 -3.81
C LEU A 305 -18.51 11.21 -4.91
N SER A 306 -18.74 12.48 -4.57
CA SER A 306 -18.38 13.63 -5.41
C SER A 306 -17.99 14.85 -4.59
N MET A 307 -16.96 15.59 -5.03
CA MET A 307 -16.74 16.96 -4.60
C MET A 307 -17.63 17.91 -5.41
N VAL A 308 -18.17 18.91 -4.73
CA VAL A 308 -19.01 19.96 -5.28
C VAL A 308 -18.35 21.30 -4.95
N ILE A 309 -18.21 22.18 -5.93
CA ILE A 309 -17.65 23.53 -5.78
C ILE A 309 -18.73 24.53 -6.19
N ALA A 310 -19.09 25.43 -5.28
CA ALA A 310 -19.92 26.60 -5.56
C ALA A 310 -19.03 27.86 -5.50
N LEU A 311 -18.77 28.41 -6.68
CA LEU A 311 -17.86 29.52 -6.92
C LEU A 311 -18.67 30.81 -7.13
N PRO A 312 -18.60 31.80 -6.22
CA PRO A 312 -19.19 33.12 -6.42
C PRO A 312 -18.72 33.79 -7.71
N ASP A 313 -19.56 34.63 -8.31
CA ASP A 313 -19.20 35.42 -9.50
C ASP A 313 -18.33 36.65 -9.17
N GLU A 314 -18.55 37.25 -8.00
CA GLU A 314 -17.76 38.35 -7.46
C GLU A 314 -16.78 37.84 -6.40
N THR A 315 -15.59 38.45 -6.28
CA THR A 315 -14.52 38.00 -5.37
C THR A 315 -14.85 38.15 -3.88
N ASP A 316 -15.70 39.09 -3.50
CA ASP A 316 -16.26 39.25 -2.15
C ASP A 316 -17.66 38.60 -1.99
N GLY A 317 -18.09 37.78 -2.96
CA GLY A 317 -19.43 37.18 -2.99
C GLY A 317 -19.66 36.02 -2.02
N LEU A 318 -18.61 35.45 -1.40
CA LEU A 318 -18.72 34.25 -0.56
C LEU A 318 -19.60 34.49 0.68
N THR A 319 -19.39 35.59 1.41
CA THR A 319 -20.26 36.03 2.52
C THR A 319 -21.75 36.04 2.15
N ALA A 320 -22.10 36.44 0.92
CA ALA A 320 -23.49 36.55 0.47
C ALA A 320 -24.11 35.17 0.18
N LEU A 321 -23.34 34.28 -0.44
CA LEU A 321 -23.71 32.87 -0.66
C LEU A 321 -23.92 32.18 0.69
N GLU A 322 -22.89 32.12 1.55
CA GLU A 322 -22.94 31.42 2.84
C GLU A 322 -24.05 31.93 3.77
N SER A 323 -24.38 33.23 3.72
CA SER A 323 -25.47 33.82 4.52
C SER A 323 -26.88 33.37 4.13
N SER A 324 -27.06 32.77 2.95
CA SER A 324 -28.37 32.45 2.38
C SER A 324 -28.52 31.01 1.88
N TYR A 325 -27.42 30.26 1.75
CA TYR A 325 -27.42 28.88 1.28
C TYR A 325 -28.01 27.91 2.32
N THR A 326 -28.75 26.92 1.84
CA THR A 326 -29.48 25.91 2.64
C THR A 326 -29.34 24.53 2.03
N ALA A 327 -29.65 23.48 2.80
CA ALA A 327 -29.68 22.10 2.30
C ALA A 327 -30.67 21.91 1.15
N ASP A 328 -31.87 22.51 1.24
CA ASP A 328 -32.86 22.55 0.15
C ASP A 328 -32.26 23.16 -1.12
N GLN A 329 -31.65 24.35 -1.04
CA GLN A 329 -31.08 25.03 -2.20
C GLN A 329 -29.95 24.23 -2.82
N PHE A 330 -29.02 23.71 -2.01
CA PHE A 330 -27.95 22.83 -2.47
C PHE A 330 -28.50 21.57 -3.18
N THR A 331 -29.58 20.99 -2.66
CA THR A 331 -30.23 19.80 -3.26
C THR A 331 -30.90 20.13 -4.59
N ASP A 332 -31.62 21.25 -4.68
CA ASP A 332 -32.23 21.73 -5.92
C ASP A 332 -31.17 22.12 -6.97
N ASP A 333 -30.04 22.72 -6.56
CA ASP A 333 -28.92 23.05 -7.45
C ASP A 333 -28.25 21.79 -7.99
N ILE A 334 -27.96 20.81 -7.12
CA ILE A 334 -27.47 19.48 -7.50
C ILE A 334 -28.43 18.79 -8.46
N ALA A 335 -29.75 18.97 -8.31
CA ALA A 335 -30.75 18.50 -9.26
C ALA A 335 -30.80 19.33 -10.57
N ALA A 336 -30.39 20.60 -10.53
CA ALA A 336 -30.30 21.50 -11.68
C ALA A 336 -29.04 21.29 -12.55
N LEU A 337 -27.92 20.79 -12.00
CA LEU A 337 -26.67 20.61 -12.76
C LEU A 337 -26.83 19.73 -14.01
N ARG A 338 -26.19 20.11 -15.11
CA ARG A 338 -26.20 19.41 -16.42
C ARG A 338 -24.76 19.11 -16.87
N THR A 339 -24.56 17.98 -17.55
CA THR A 339 -23.22 17.60 -18.04
C THR A 339 -22.79 18.47 -19.22
N LYS A 340 -21.86 19.41 -18.99
CA LYS A 340 -21.22 20.23 -20.02
C LYS A 340 -19.78 19.77 -20.25
N ASP A 341 -19.20 20.10 -21.41
CA ASP A 341 -17.74 20.06 -21.60
C ASP A 341 -17.13 21.30 -20.92
N VAL A 342 -16.27 21.07 -19.92
CA VAL A 342 -15.69 22.12 -19.05
C VAL A 342 -14.17 22.10 -19.14
N VAL A 343 -13.56 23.27 -19.33
CA VAL A 343 -12.14 23.52 -19.05
C VAL A 343 -12.04 24.00 -17.60
N LEU A 344 -11.39 23.20 -16.77
CA LEU A 344 -11.28 23.37 -15.33
C LEU A 344 -9.88 23.87 -14.95
N ALA A 345 -9.83 24.89 -14.09
CA ALA A 345 -8.65 25.31 -13.36
C ALA A 345 -8.99 25.32 -11.86
N LEU A 346 -8.28 24.53 -11.05
CA LEU A 346 -8.56 24.31 -9.63
C LEU A 346 -7.26 24.39 -8.81
N PRO A 347 -7.14 25.30 -7.82
CA PRO A 347 -6.00 25.31 -6.91
C PRO A 347 -5.81 23.98 -6.17
N LYS A 348 -4.56 23.57 -6.00
CA LYS A 348 -4.19 22.62 -4.94
C LYS A 348 -4.35 23.31 -3.60
N PHE A 349 -4.79 22.59 -2.57
CA PHE A 349 -4.84 23.11 -1.21
C PHE A 349 -4.80 21.99 -0.19
N THR A 350 -4.18 22.25 0.96
CA THR A 350 -4.28 21.41 2.14
C THR A 350 -4.37 22.28 3.39
N PHE A 351 -5.23 21.91 4.34
CA PHE A 351 -5.36 22.59 5.62
C PHE A 351 -6.04 21.72 6.69
N GLU A 352 -5.84 22.10 7.94
CA GLU A 352 -6.60 21.64 9.11
C GLU A 352 -7.57 22.73 9.56
N SER A 353 -8.75 22.35 10.07
CA SER A 353 -9.67 23.23 10.81
C SER A 353 -9.97 22.60 12.17
N THR A 354 -10.16 23.40 13.21
CA THR A 354 -10.31 22.91 14.59
C THR A 354 -11.23 23.84 15.38
N GLU A 355 -12.47 23.38 15.57
CA GLU A 355 -13.58 24.17 16.10
C GLU A 355 -14.02 23.66 17.48
N LEU A 356 -14.25 24.58 18.43
CA LEU A 356 -14.88 24.29 19.71
C LEU A 356 -16.38 24.60 19.63
N LEU A 357 -17.19 23.57 19.35
CA LEU A 357 -18.58 23.75 18.93
C LEU A 357 -19.56 24.11 20.06
N ASN A 358 -19.13 24.17 21.32
CA ASN A 358 -19.99 24.47 22.47
C ASN A 358 -20.85 25.73 22.27
N ASP A 359 -20.24 26.85 21.90
CA ASP A 359 -20.94 28.14 21.77
C ASP A 359 -21.70 28.32 20.45
N PRO A 360 -21.21 27.81 19.29
CA PRO A 360 -22.03 27.64 18.09
C PRO A 360 -23.31 26.81 18.34
N LEU A 361 -23.20 25.65 19.01
CA LEU A 361 -24.34 24.76 19.28
C LEU A 361 -25.37 25.38 20.25
N LYS A 362 -24.92 26.10 21.29
CA LYS A 362 -25.81 26.92 22.14
C LYS A 362 -26.55 27.98 21.33
N GLN A 363 -25.88 28.65 20.40
CA GLN A 363 -26.49 29.66 19.53
C GLN A 363 -27.51 29.06 18.53
N LEU A 364 -27.37 27.79 18.14
CA LEU A 364 -28.40 27.07 17.37
C LEU A 364 -29.59 26.63 18.26
N GLY A 365 -29.40 26.51 19.57
CA GLY A 365 -30.46 26.19 20.53
C GLY A 365 -30.19 25.00 21.46
N VAL A 366 -29.04 24.34 21.35
CA VAL A 366 -28.63 23.26 22.27
C VAL A 366 -28.00 23.88 23.51
N GLU A 367 -28.82 24.29 24.49
CA GLU A 367 -28.33 24.89 25.73
C GLU A 367 -28.16 23.84 26.84
N ALA A 368 -29.20 23.02 27.06
CA ALA A 368 -29.31 22.17 28.23
C ALA A 368 -28.20 21.12 28.30
N ALA A 369 -27.76 20.58 27.16
CA ALA A 369 -26.68 19.59 27.09
C ALA A 369 -25.36 20.06 27.72
N PHE A 370 -25.11 21.38 27.78
CA PHE A 370 -23.90 22.00 28.32
C PHE A 370 -24.08 22.61 29.72
N ALA A 371 -25.23 22.41 30.37
CA ALA A 371 -25.56 23.01 31.66
C ALA A 371 -26.53 22.12 32.48
N ASP A 372 -27.83 22.36 32.37
CA ASP A 372 -28.89 21.60 33.06
C ASP A 372 -29.23 20.30 32.28
N ALA A 373 -28.22 19.44 32.10
CA ALA A 373 -28.31 18.29 31.20
C ALA A 373 -29.05 17.08 31.81
N ASP A 374 -30.07 16.59 31.10
CA ASP A 374 -30.78 15.36 31.42
C ASP A 374 -30.31 14.22 30.52
N PHE A 375 -29.13 13.66 30.84
CA PHE A 375 -28.63 12.41 30.25
C PHE A 375 -29.02 11.17 31.09
N SER A 376 -30.19 11.20 31.75
CA SER A 376 -30.61 10.13 32.66
C SER A 376 -30.92 8.78 31.97
N ALA A 377 -31.05 8.73 30.65
CA ALA A 377 -31.12 7.47 29.91
C ALA A 377 -29.73 6.85 29.65
N MET A 378 -28.66 7.65 29.69
CA MET A 378 -27.27 7.22 29.54
C MET A 378 -26.72 6.57 30.81
N ALA A 379 -26.78 7.30 31.94
CA ALA A 379 -26.27 6.87 33.24
C ALA A 379 -26.95 7.63 34.39
N ASP A 380 -26.83 7.12 35.61
CA ASP A 380 -27.22 7.84 36.82
C ASP A 380 -26.04 8.66 37.38
N GLY A 381 -26.26 9.93 37.71
CA GLY A 381 -25.23 10.79 38.32
C GLY A 381 -25.49 12.29 38.15
N GLY A 382 -25.94 12.71 36.97
CA GLY A 382 -26.10 14.12 36.60
C GLY A 382 -24.78 14.72 36.11
N PHE A 383 -24.61 14.78 34.79
CA PHE A 383 -23.41 15.22 34.09
C PHE A 383 -23.80 15.88 32.76
N SER A 384 -22.92 16.73 32.23
CA SER A 384 -23.10 17.52 31.01
C SER A 384 -22.07 17.17 29.94
N ILE A 385 -22.24 17.72 28.73
CA ILE A 385 -21.17 17.80 27.74
C ILE A 385 -20.27 18.99 28.11
N ASP A 386 -19.03 18.74 28.51
CA ASP A 386 -18.10 19.78 28.91
C ASP A 386 -17.46 20.49 27.69
N GLY A 387 -17.11 19.73 26.66
CA GLY A 387 -16.42 20.21 25.46
C GLY A 387 -16.80 19.42 24.21
N VAL A 388 -16.89 20.10 23.06
CA VAL A 388 -17.11 19.49 21.73
C VAL A 388 -15.99 19.97 20.81
N TYR A 389 -14.93 19.18 20.76
CA TYR A 389 -13.77 19.41 19.89
C TYR A 389 -14.05 18.76 18.55
N HIS A 390 -14.07 19.55 17.47
CA HIS A 390 -14.24 19.05 16.11
C HIS A 390 -13.04 19.47 15.27
N LYS A 391 -12.21 18.50 14.87
CA LYS A 391 -11.05 18.71 14.00
C LYS A 391 -11.26 18.01 12.67
N THR A 392 -10.79 18.64 11.60
CA THR A 392 -10.82 18.12 10.23
C THR A 392 -9.49 18.38 9.54
N PHE A 393 -9.20 17.57 8.52
CA PHE A 393 -8.08 17.73 7.60
C PHE A 393 -8.60 17.55 6.17
N ILE A 394 -7.96 18.20 5.20
CA ILE A 394 -8.12 17.91 3.78
C ILE A 394 -6.81 18.17 3.03
N ASP A 395 -6.51 17.33 2.05
CA ASP A 395 -5.57 17.62 0.95
C ASP A 395 -6.30 17.45 -0.38
N VAL A 396 -6.07 18.35 -1.33
CA VAL A 396 -6.65 18.33 -2.67
C VAL A 396 -5.54 18.47 -3.70
N ASN A 397 -5.34 17.39 -4.46
CA ASN A 397 -4.24 17.22 -5.39
C ASN A 397 -4.72 16.63 -6.74
N GLU A 398 -3.79 16.42 -7.67
CA GLU A 398 -4.08 15.99 -9.03
C GLU A 398 -4.70 14.59 -9.12
N SER A 399 -4.37 13.71 -8.18
CA SER A 399 -4.86 12.32 -8.13
C SER A 399 -6.20 12.22 -7.39
N GLY A 400 -6.44 13.02 -6.36
CA GLY A 400 -7.66 12.92 -5.54
C GLY A 400 -7.78 13.91 -4.39
N THR A 401 -8.49 13.48 -3.34
CA THR A 401 -8.51 14.13 -2.01
C THR A 401 -7.84 13.18 -1.03
N GLU A 402 -6.53 13.39 -0.86
CA GLU A 402 -5.53 12.40 -0.40
C GLU A 402 -5.59 11.06 -1.18
N ALA A 403 -4.46 10.56 -1.68
CA ALA A 403 -4.52 9.79 -2.92
C ALA A 403 -3.32 8.87 -3.26
N ALA A 404 -3.61 7.89 -4.13
CA ALA A 404 -2.65 7.28 -5.05
C ALA A 404 -3.39 6.56 -6.21
N ALA A 405 -3.32 7.09 -7.44
CA ALA A 405 -3.38 6.38 -8.74
C ALA A 405 -3.52 7.36 -9.91
N ALA A 406 -2.89 7.08 -11.05
CA ALA A 406 -3.03 7.87 -12.29
C ALA A 406 -4.06 7.26 -13.25
N THR A 407 -4.69 8.08 -14.11
CA THR A 407 -5.52 7.58 -15.23
C THR A 407 -5.35 8.42 -16.51
N ALA A 408 -5.28 7.75 -17.67
CA ALA A 408 -5.01 8.38 -18.96
C ALA A 408 -6.29 8.81 -19.73
N ALA A 409 -6.28 10.01 -20.30
CA ALA A 409 -7.44 10.57 -21.02
C ALA A 409 -7.63 9.97 -22.44
N VAL A 410 -8.82 9.41 -22.70
CA VAL A 410 -9.15 8.75 -23.98
C VAL A 410 -9.68 9.75 -25.02
N ILE A 411 -8.82 10.16 -25.98
CA ILE A 411 -9.24 10.98 -27.12
C ILE A 411 -10.01 10.14 -28.15
N ARG A 412 -11.35 10.23 -28.15
CA ARG A 412 -12.19 9.68 -29.23
C ARG A 412 -12.32 10.64 -30.40
N THR A 413 -11.83 10.24 -31.57
CA THR A 413 -12.18 10.90 -32.85
C THR A 413 -13.40 10.21 -33.49
N THR A 414 -14.55 10.89 -33.51
CA THR A 414 -15.75 10.46 -34.26
C THR A 414 -16.33 11.62 -35.05
N SER A 415 -16.40 11.48 -36.37
CA SER A 415 -16.93 12.50 -37.27
C SER A 415 -18.46 12.53 -37.28
N LEU A 416 -19.06 13.29 -36.36
CA LEU A 416 -20.45 13.72 -36.45
C LEU A 416 -20.51 15.24 -36.38
N GLN A 417 -21.34 15.86 -37.22
CA GLN A 417 -21.51 17.32 -37.26
C GLN A 417 -22.49 17.77 -36.17
N ILE A 418 -22.05 17.65 -34.92
CA ILE A 418 -22.69 18.22 -33.74
C ILE A 418 -22.58 19.76 -33.84
N PRO A 419 -23.59 20.56 -33.43
CA PRO A 419 -23.41 22.00 -33.27
C PRO A 419 -22.28 22.27 -32.27
N TYR A 420 -21.26 23.01 -32.68
CA TYR A 420 -20.11 23.36 -31.84
C TYR A 420 -20.51 24.43 -30.83
N GLU A 421 -20.87 24.01 -29.62
CA GLU A 421 -20.82 24.85 -28.43
C GLU A 421 -19.35 24.90 -27.93
N PRO A 422 -18.80 26.08 -27.63
CA PRO A 422 -17.46 26.16 -27.05
C PRO A 422 -17.46 25.58 -25.62
N PRO A 423 -16.34 24.98 -25.16
CA PRO A 423 -16.23 24.51 -23.79
C PRO A 423 -16.53 25.62 -22.77
N THR A 424 -17.23 25.27 -21.69
CA THR A 424 -17.45 26.17 -20.55
C THR A 424 -16.13 26.32 -19.79
N VAL A 425 -15.76 27.53 -19.37
CA VAL A 425 -14.55 27.75 -18.56
C VAL A 425 -14.94 27.91 -17.11
N PHE A 426 -14.37 27.09 -16.23
CA PHE A 426 -14.54 27.16 -14.79
C PHE A 426 -13.16 27.28 -14.13
N THR A 427 -12.78 28.53 -13.86
CA THR A 427 -11.54 28.87 -13.15
C THR A 427 -11.90 29.17 -11.70
N VAL A 428 -11.27 28.48 -10.76
CA VAL A 428 -11.47 28.66 -9.31
C VAL A 428 -10.36 29.58 -8.78
N ASP A 429 -10.42 30.85 -9.18
CA ASP A 429 -9.44 31.92 -8.92
C ASP A 429 -9.82 32.84 -7.75
N ARG A 430 -10.88 32.54 -6.99
CA ARG A 430 -11.34 33.36 -5.84
C ARG A 430 -11.96 32.49 -4.75
N SER A 431 -12.17 33.05 -3.56
CA SER A 431 -12.74 32.33 -2.41
C SER A 431 -14.05 31.61 -2.75
N PHE A 432 -14.17 30.34 -2.35
CA PHE A 432 -15.26 29.44 -2.78
C PHE A 432 -15.76 28.52 -1.67
N LEU A 433 -17.03 28.12 -1.77
CA LEU A 433 -17.64 27.09 -0.94
C LEU A 433 -17.46 25.72 -1.63
N PHE A 434 -17.17 24.68 -0.86
CA PHE A 434 -17.11 23.30 -1.35
C PHE A 434 -17.77 22.31 -0.39
N ALA A 435 -18.24 21.20 -0.93
CA ALA A 435 -18.78 20.08 -0.17
C ALA A 435 -18.31 18.75 -0.76
N ILE A 436 -18.07 17.76 0.09
CA ILE A 436 -17.92 16.36 -0.34
C ILE A 436 -19.18 15.62 0.07
N ARG A 437 -19.85 14.98 -0.88
CA ARG A 437 -21.13 14.31 -0.67
C ARG A 437 -21.13 12.87 -1.16
N ASP A 438 -21.94 12.05 -0.50
CA ASP A 438 -22.34 10.74 -0.99
C ASP A 438 -23.38 10.90 -2.11
N THR A 439 -23.14 10.28 -3.26
CA THR A 439 -23.97 10.49 -4.47
C THR A 439 -25.30 9.73 -4.42
N HIS A 440 -25.33 8.59 -3.71
CA HIS A 440 -26.44 7.66 -3.61
C HIS A 440 -27.52 8.10 -2.61
N THR A 441 -27.10 8.57 -1.44
CA THR A 441 -27.97 9.02 -0.35
C THR A 441 -28.19 10.52 -0.35
N GLY A 442 -27.23 11.31 -0.83
CA GLY A 442 -27.24 12.77 -0.77
C GLY A 442 -26.61 13.36 0.50
N ALA A 443 -26.02 12.56 1.38
CA ALA A 443 -25.37 13.04 2.61
C ALA A 443 -24.16 13.94 2.32
N VAL A 444 -24.14 15.13 2.93
CA VAL A 444 -22.97 16.01 2.97
C VAL A 444 -22.03 15.50 4.06
N LEU A 445 -20.93 14.89 3.62
CA LEU A 445 -19.91 14.31 4.49
C LEU A 445 -18.98 15.41 5.03
N PHE A 446 -18.54 16.31 4.15
CA PHE A 446 -17.79 17.51 4.50
C PHE A 446 -18.44 18.74 3.88
N LEU A 447 -18.41 19.85 4.61
CA LEU A 447 -18.78 21.18 4.13
C LEU A 447 -17.66 22.16 4.55
N GLY A 448 -17.09 22.88 3.59
CA GLY A 448 -15.94 23.73 3.82
C GLY A 448 -15.89 24.92 2.87
N ARG A 449 -15.01 25.87 3.16
CA ARG A 449 -14.67 26.97 2.25
C ARG A 449 -13.16 27.13 2.15
N MET A 450 -12.75 27.65 1.01
CA MET A 450 -11.37 28.01 0.72
C MET A 450 -11.29 29.53 0.57
N GLY A 451 -10.68 30.19 1.55
CA GLY A 451 -10.35 31.62 1.53
C GLY A 451 -8.89 31.87 1.13
N ASP A 452 -7.98 30.96 1.47
CA ASP A 452 -6.55 31.08 1.14
C ASP A 452 -5.85 29.73 0.89
N PRO A 453 -5.64 29.33 -0.38
CA PRO A 453 -4.92 28.11 -0.73
C PRO A 453 -3.40 28.15 -0.48
N THR A 454 -2.85 29.26 0.03
CA THR A 454 -1.44 29.31 0.50
C THR A 454 -1.23 28.84 1.94
N GLY A 455 -2.31 28.55 2.68
CA GLY A 455 -2.35 28.35 4.13
C GLY A 455 -1.74 27.06 4.71
N GLY A 456 -0.57 26.63 4.23
CA GLY A 456 0.16 25.47 4.75
C GLY A 456 0.75 25.71 6.15
N GLY A 457 -0.05 25.46 7.20
CA GLY A 457 0.36 25.46 8.61
C GLY A 457 0.15 26.80 9.33
N GLY A 458 -0.92 26.90 10.14
CA GLY A 458 -1.25 28.15 10.83
C GLY A 458 -2.32 28.10 11.94
N GLY A 459 -2.68 26.91 12.45
CA GLY A 459 -3.75 26.70 13.45
C GLY A 459 -3.48 27.25 14.85
N GLY A 460 -3.27 28.56 14.99
CA GLY A 460 -3.05 29.22 16.28
C GLY A 460 -4.34 29.41 17.08
N LEU A 461 -4.48 28.71 18.21
CA LEU A 461 -5.61 28.81 19.13
C LEU A 461 -5.97 30.26 19.50
N ARG A 462 -7.16 30.73 19.11
CA ARG A 462 -7.77 31.95 19.67
C ARG A 462 -8.33 31.67 21.06
N LEU A 463 -7.45 31.65 22.06
CA LEU A 463 -7.83 31.68 23.48
C LEU A 463 -8.70 32.92 23.75
N ALA A 464 -9.91 32.70 24.26
CA ALA A 464 -10.80 33.78 24.70
C ALA A 464 -10.19 34.59 25.85
N GLU A 465 -10.56 35.87 25.96
CA GLU A 465 -9.91 36.86 26.84
C GLU A 465 -10.09 36.59 28.35
N LEU A 466 -9.26 35.72 28.93
CA LEU A 466 -9.18 35.59 30.39
C LEU A 466 -8.34 36.74 30.98
N THR A 467 -9.02 37.74 31.53
CA THR A 467 -8.40 39.01 31.94
C THR A 467 -7.64 38.93 33.27
N VAL A 468 -6.30 38.99 33.19
CA VAL A 468 -5.38 39.17 34.34
C VAL A 468 -4.34 40.25 33.98
N PRO A 469 -4.05 41.25 34.84
CA PRO A 469 -3.30 42.45 34.45
C PRO A 469 -1.76 42.27 34.44
N GLU A 470 -1.07 43.13 33.69
CA GLU A 470 0.41 43.23 33.65
C GLU A 470 1.04 43.50 35.04
N PRO A 471 2.37 43.33 35.17
CA PRO A 471 3.20 44.53 34.98
C PRO A 471 4.51 44.36 34.17
N THR A 472 4.84 45.40 33.40
CA THR A 472 6.20 45.87 33.04
C THR A 472 7.07 44.97 32.15
N GLY A 473 7.05 45.24 30.84
CA GLY A 473 8.00 44.69 29.86
C GLY A 473 9.32 45.49 29.70
N PHE A 474 10.04 45.21 28.61
CA PHE A 474 11.17 46.01 28.10
C PHE A 474 11.20 45.99 26.55
N VAL A 475 12.04 46.81 25.92
CA VAL A 475 11.89 47.24 24.52
C VAL A 475 13.16 46.98 23.70
N LEU A 476 13.06 46.47 22.46
CA LEU A 476 13.62 47.10 21.24
C LEU A 476 13.25 46.40 19.91
N ALA A 477 13.43 47.14 18.81
CA ALA A 477 13.22 46.76 17.40
C ALA A 477 14.21 45.66 16.89
N GLY A 478 14.05 45.02 15.74
CA GLY A 478 13.15 45.29 14.59
C GLY A 478 13.91 45.96 13.42
N PHE A 479 14.07 45.25 12.30
CA PHE A 479 14.65 45.79 11.05
C PHE A 479 14.15 45.03 9.82
N VAL A 480 14.00 45.73 8.69
CA VAL A 480 13.57 45.20 7.38
C VAL A 480 14.64 45.54 6.33
N LEU A 481 14.87 44.65 5.36
CA LEU A 481 15.66 44.96 4.17
C LEU A 481 15.24 44.09 2.98
N ALA A 482 15.23 44.65 1.77
CA ALA A 482 14.78 44.00 0.54
C ALA A 482 15.60 44.44 -0.68
N ALA A 483 16.01 43.47 -1.52
CA ALA A 483 16.62 43.59 -2.87
C ALA A 483 17.05 42.17 -3.32
N ALA A 484 17.29 41.84 -4.61
CA ALA A 484 16.81 42.34 -5.90
C ALA A 484 17.25 41.30 -6.99
N ALA A 485 16.69 41.35 -8.20
CA ALA A 485 16.78 40.24 -9.16
C ALA A 485 18.08 40.12 -9.98
N GLY A 486 18.49 38.86 -10.22
CA GLY A 486 18.82 38.35 -11.57
C GLY A 486 20.29 38.28 -12.02
N LEU A 487 20.72 37.08 -12.46
CA LEU A 487 21.59 36.81 -13.62
C LEU A 487 21.83 35.29 -13.78
N ALA A 488 22.09 34.83 -15.01
CA ALA A 488 22.47 33.43 -15.32
C ALA A 488 23.96 33.32 -15.69
N PRO A 489 24.56 32.13 -15.59
CA PRO A 489 25.49 31.70 -16.64
C PRO A 489 25.43 30.21 -17.02
N VAL A 490 25.95 29.92 -18.21
CA VAL A 490 26.32 28.58 -18.73
C VAL A 490 27.77 28.25 -18.34
N ILE A 491 28.15 26.97 -18.13
CA ILE A 491 29.48 26.39 -18.49
C ILE A 491 29.61 24.89 -18.10
N ALA A 492 30.43 24.16 -18.87
CA ALA A 492 31.06 22.87 -18.57
C ALA A 492 32.43 22.79 -19.33
N PRO A 493 33.38 21.86 -19.07
CA PRO A 493 33.71 21.14 -17.83
C PRO A 493 35.25 21.10 -17.50
N LEU A 494 35.65 20.59 -16.31
CA LEU A 494 37.00 20.08 -15.91
C LEU A 494 38.20 21.10 -15.88
N PRO A 495 39.41 20.79 -15.33
CA PRO A 495 39.95 19.58 -14.67
C PRO A 495 40.58 19.81 -13.26
N CYS A 496 41.53 18.95 -12.82
CA CYS A 496 41.88 18.65 -11.40
C CYS A 496 43.21 19.26 -10.82
N PHE A 497 43.48 18.95 -9.52
CA PHE A 497 44.76 18.90 -8.74
C PHE A 497 45.11 19.92 -7.60
N VAL A 498 44.75 19.54 -6.35
CA VAL A 498 45.61 19.34 -5.13
C VAL A 498 46.40 20.50 -4.43
N ARG A 499 45.87 20.94 -3.26
CA ARG A 499 46.47 21.08 -1.87
C ARG A 499 47.77 21.92 -1.61
N PRO A 500 48.20 22.20 -0.34
CA PRO A 500 47.52 22.26 0.99
C PRO A 500 47.89 23.51 1.88
N GLN A 501 47.46 23.48 3.17
CA GLN A 501 47.90 24.31 4.33
C GLN A 501 47.27 25.74 4.44
N TRP A 502 46.85 26.28 5.59
CA TRP A 502 47.10 25.96 7.02
C TRP A 502 45.83 25.91 7.90
N LEU A 503 45.69 24.82 8.65
CA LEU A 503 45.25 24.64 10.06
C LEU A 503 44.27 25.61 10.79
N ALA A 504 43.14 25.01 11.19
CA ALA A 504 42.59 24.92 12.56
C ALA A 504 42.13 26.17 13.34
N ALA A 505 40.80 26.35 13.44
CA ALA A 505 40.15 27.15 14.49
C ALA A 505 38.67 26.76 14.82
N LEU A 506 38.20 25.54 14.56
CA LEU A 506 36.89 25.08 15.09
C LEU A 506 36.84 23.55 15.23
N ALA A 507 36.87 23.04 16.47
CA ALA A 507 36.79 21.60 16.77
C ALA A 507 36.35 21.34 18.23
N MET A 508 35.07 21.61 18.54
CA MET A 508 34.30 21.01 19.66
C MET A 508 32.88 21.63 19.69
N ALA A 509 31.95 21.09 18.88
CA ALA A 509 30.48 21.30 18.98
C ALA A 509 29.64 20.50 17.95
N ILE A 510 30.21 19.56 17.17
CA ILE A 510 29.44 18.71 16.23
C ILE A 510 29.86 17.27 16.46
N ALA A 511 29.06 16.53 17.22
CA ALA A 511 29.26 15.11 17.55
C ALA A 511 27.96 14.45 18.06
N ALA A 512 26.81 14.81 17.48
CA ALA A 512 25.48 14.26 17.82
C ALA A 512 24.44 14.54 16.70
N CYS A 513 24.79 14.26 15.44
CA CYS A 513 23.85 14.28 14.31
C CYS A 513 24.48 13.57 13.09
N PRO A 514 24.23 12.26 12.88
CA PRO A 514 24.47 11.59 11.61
C PRO A 514 23.34 11.89 10.59
N ALA A 515 23.52 11.45 9.35
CA ALA A 515 22.49 11.32 8.31
C ALA A 515 21.55 12.54 8.09
N LEU A 516 22.02 13.52 7.32
CA LEU A 516 21.13 14.31 6.47
C LEU A 516 20.98 13.59 5.11
N ALA A 517 19.72 13.42 4.68
CA ALA A 517 19.24 12.88 3.40
C ALA A 517 19.53 11.38 3.12
N PHE A 518 18.45 10.61 2.90
CA PHE A 518 18.47 9.43 2.03
C PHE A 518 17.31 9.35 1.01
N VAL A 519 16.88 10.50 0.51
CA VAL A 519 16.03 10.62 -0.69
C VAL A 519 16.94 10.83 -1.91
N PRO A 520 16.67 10.23 -3.09
CA PRO A 520 17.49 10.41 -4.28
C PRO A 520 17.72 11.89 -4.62
N ALA A 521 18.99 12.32 -4.57
CA ALA A 521 19.38 13.71 -4.75
C ALA A 521 19.13 14.15 -6.21
N GLY A 522 18.10 14.98 -6.40
CA GLY A 522 17.44 15.15 -7.69
C GLY A 522 18.31 15.57 -8.88
N GLY A 523 18.14 14.84 -9.99
CA GLY A 523 18.72 15.17 -11.30
C GLY A 523 18.28 14.18 -12.37
N THR A 524 17.27 14.55 -13.17
CA THR A 524 16.76 13.84 -14.36
C THR A 524 16.30 12.38 -14.20
N ALA A 525 14.97 12.19 -14.21
CA ALA A 525 14.23 10.96 -14.55
C ALA A 525 14.40 9.67 -13.70
N ALA A 526 15.57 9.40 -13.11
CA ALA A 526 15.84 8.10 -12.45
C ALA A 526 15.47 8.08 -10.96
N ALA A 527 14.18 7.83 -10.65
CA ALA A 527 13.70 7.36 -9.34
C ALA A 527 12.24 6.86 -9.41
N SER A 528 11.88 6.14 -10.47
CA SER A 528 10.51 5.65 -10.69
C SER A 528 10.47 4.13 -10.69
N ARG A 529 9.46 3.54 -10.05
CA ARG A 529 9.05 2.15 -10.32
C ARG A 529 8.22 2.08 -11.60
N TRP A 530 8.05 0.90 -12.21
CA TRP A 530 7.09 0.71 -13.31
C TRP A 530 5.73 1.31 -12.95
N GLN A 531 5.08 1.98 -13.91
CA GLN A 531 3.81 2.72 -13.71
C GLN A 531 2.63 2.15 -14.51
N LEU A 532 2.88 1.29 -15.50
CA LEU A 532 1.88 0.69 -16.39
C LEU A 532 2.40 -0.68 -16.84
N LEU A 533 1.59 -1.73 -16.72
CA LEU A 533 1.96 -3.11 -17.05
C LEU A 533 0.94 -3.74 -18.03
N ALA A 534 1.34 -4.76 -18.78
CA ALA A 534 0.42 -5.61 -19.56
C ALA A 534 -0.63 -6.32 -18.68
N SER A 535 -0.30 -6.50 -17.40
CA SER A 535 -1.11 -7.10 -16.34
C SER A 535 -2.07 -6.11 -15.66
N GLY A 536 -1.82 -4.80 -15.73
CA GLY A 536 -2.65 -3.77 -15.11
C GLY A 536 -1.86 -2.54 -14.63
N GLU A 537 -2.45 -1.78 -13.70
CA GLU A 537 -1.75 -0.73 -12.96
C GLU A 537 -0.97 -1.36 -11.79
N PRO A 538 0.30 -0.97 -11.55
CA PRO A 538 1.08 -1.42 -10.39
C PRO A 538 0.69 -0.65 -9.12
N GLY A 539 0.91 -1.27 -7.95
CA GLY A 539 0.67 -0.66 -6.64
C GLY A 539 1.77 0.33 -6.18
N VAL A 540 1.86 0.58 -4.88
CA VAL A 540 2.82 1.52 -4.26
C VAL A 540 4.26 0.96 -4.21
N ALA A 541 5.24 1.76 -3.77
CA ALA A 541 6.61 1.29 -3.61
C ALA A 541 6.70 0.24 -2.48
N GLY A 542 7.33 -0.89 -2.77
CA GLY A 542 7.21 -2.13 -1.98
C GLY A 542 6.30 -3.16 -2.65
N ASP A 543 5.21 -2.75 -3.30
CA ASP A 543 4.26 -3.73 -3.86
C ASP A 543 4.88 -4.54 -5.02
N PRO A 544 4.75 -5.88 -5.03
CA PRO A 544 5.26 -6.73 -6.11
C PRO A 544 4.59 -6.43 -7.45
N ILE A 545 5.28 -6.73 -8.55
CA ILE A 545 4.80 -6.48 -9.92
C ILE A 545 4.93 -7.70 -10.83
N GLN A 546 4.14 -7.74 -11.89
CA GLN A 546 4.21 -8.77 -12.93
C GLN A 546 4.51 -8.16 -14.29
N LEU A 547 5.74 -8.36 -14.78
CA LEU A 547 6.24 -7.90 -16.07
C LEU A 547 6.18 -9.02 -17.11
N THR A 548 5.62 -8.73 -18.26
CA THR A 548 5.73 -9.62 -19.42
C THR A 548 6.98 -9.31 -20.24
N TRP A 549 7.65 -10.31 -20.82
CA TRP A 549 8.83 -10.10 -21.67
C TRP A 549 8.76 -10.90 -22.98
N SER A 550 9.16 -10.29 -24.11
CA SER A 550 9.04 -10.92 -25.44
C SER A 550 10.24 -10.63 -26.34
N PHE A 551 10.47 -11.47 -27.36
CA PHE A 551 11.50 -11.21 -28.38
C PHE A 551 10.93 -10.46 -29.59
N VAL A 552 11.60 -9.38 -29.99
CA VAL A 552 11.21 -8.59 -31.17
C VAL A 552 11.67 -9.33 -32.44
N PRO A 553 10.80 -9.56 -33.45
CA PRO A 553 11.16 -10.34 -34.63
C PRO A 553 12.26 -9.67 -35.47
N ASP A 554 13.15 -10.47 -36.04
CA ASP A 554 14.20 -9.97 -36.93
C ASP A 554 13.64 -9.12 -38.09
N GLY A 555 14.39 -8.08 -38.47
CA GLY A 555 13.95 -7.06 -39.44
C GLY A 555 13.21 -5.88 -38.82
N THR A 556 12.57 -6.05 -37.66
CA THR A 556 11.86 -4.97 -36.94
C THR A 556 12.81 -3.84 -36.53
N ALA A 557 12.34 -2.59 -36.56
CA ALA A 557 13.17 -1.45 -36.17
C ALA A 557 13.40 -1.39 -34.65
N VAL A 558 14.67 -1.36 -34.27
CA VAL A 558 15.21 -1.13 -32.92
C VAL A 558 15.85 0.26 -32.88
N ARG A 559 15.74 1.00 -31.77
CA ARG A 559 16.39 2.31 -31.57
C ARG A 559 17.91 2.14 -31.42
N ARG A 560 18.65 3.20 -31.10
CA ARG A 560 20.07 3.11 -30.71
C ARG A 560 20.34 4.05 -29.54
N ALA A 561 21.06 3.60 -28.51
CA ALA A 561 21.44 4.45 -27.38
C ALA A 561 22.34 5.63 -27.79
N ASP A 562 23.31 5.43 -28.68
CA ASP A 562 24.20 6.50 -29.17
C ASP A 562 23.48 7.55 -30.05
N ASN A 563 22.31 7.21 -30.59
CA ASN A 563 21.51 8.09 -31.43
C ASN A 563 20.03 7.66 -31.45
N PRO A 564 19.21 8.07 -30.47
CA PRO A 564 17.81 7.66 -30.36
C PRO A 564 16.91 8.09 -31.53
N ALA A 565 17.38 9.01 -32.38
CA ALA A 565 16.70 9.42 -33.62
C ALA A 565 17.01 8.51 -34.82
N ALA A 566 17.89 7.52 -34.65
CA ALA A 566 18.24 6.50 -35.64
C ALA A 566 17.77 5.10 -35.20
N THR A 567 17.46 4.26 -36.19
CA THR A 567 17.05 2.87 -35.97
C THR A 567 17.88 1.92 -36.83
N LYS A 568 18.08 0.69 -36.32
CA LYS A 568 18.61 -0.45 -37.09
C LYS A 568 17.56 -1.58 -37.04
N SER A 569 17.60 -2.49 -38.00
CA SER A 569 16.73 -3.69 -37.96
C SER A 569 17.31 -4.70 -36.99
N SER A 570 16.47 -5.30 -36.13
CA SER A 570 16.86 -6.40 -35.25
C SER A 570 17.41 -7.57 -36.06
N ASP A 571 18.49 -8.18 -35.59
CA ASP A 571 19.01 -9.46 -36.10
C ASP A 571 19.35 -10.47 -34.99
N LEU A 572 18.84 -10.23 -33.77
CA LEU A 572 19.06 -11.04 -32.57
C LEU A 572 18.78 -12.53 -32.80
N ILE A 573 17.59 -12.87 -33.31
CA ILE A 573 17.13 -14.28 -33.35
C ILE A 573 18.02 -15.05 -34.34
N ALA A 574 18.29 -14.49 -35.53
CA ALA A 574 19.20 -15.08 -36.51
C ALA A 574 20.65 -15.18 -36.01
N LYS A 575 21.15 -14.19 -35.24
CA LYS A 575 22.52 -14.24 -34.68
C LYS A 575 22.66 -15.33 -33.61
N PHE A 576 21.69 -15.43 -32.69
CA PHE A 576 21.68 -16.47 -31.65
C PHE A 576 21.38 -17.87 -32.21
N ASP A 577 20.47 -18.00 -33.19
CA ASP A 577 20.25 -19.25 -33.93
C ASP A 577 21.49 -19.69 -34.74
N ALA A 578 22.34 -18.76 -35.17
CA ALA A 578 23.61 -19.07 -35.83
C ALA A 578 24.73 -19.46 -34.84
N ALA A 579 24.72 -18.93 -33.61
CA ALA A 579 25.73 -19.22 -32.59
C ALA A 579 25.45 -20.54 -31.83
N PHE A 580 24.18 -20.78 -31.45
CA PHE A 580 23.76 -21.93 -30.64
C PHE A 580 22.98 -22.99 -31.42
N GLY A 581 22.47 -22.67 -32.62
CA GLY A 581 21.60 -23.52 -33.41
C GLY A 581 20.10 -23.29 -33.15
N ALA A 582 19.28 -23.29 -34.20
CA ALA A 582 17.85 -22.97 -34.17
C ALA A 582 16.93 -24.03 -33.49
N GLY A 583 17.48 -25.05 -32.84
CA GLY A 583 16.72 -26.10 -32.15
C GLY A 583 15.72 -26.87 -33.04
N PRO A 584 14.75 -27.58 -32.44
CA PRO A 584 13.72 -28.33 -33.16
C PRO A 584 12.38 -27.58 -33.34
N GLY A 585 12.13 -26.48 -32.61
CA GLY A 585 10.78 -25.89 -32.44
C GLY A 585 10.23 -25.02 -33.57
N GLY A 586 10.98 -24.78 -34.65
CA GLY A 586 10.52 -23.96 -35.77
C GLY A 586 10.34 -22.49 -35.38
N SER A 587 9.08 -22.04 -35.24
CA SER A 587 8.75 -20.67 -34.79
C SER A 587 8.63 -20.51 -33.28
N ASP A 588 8.62 -21.60 -32.51
CA ASP A 588 8.64 -21.54 -31.05
C ASP A 588 10.07 -21.22 -30.57
N LEU A 589 10.20 -20.10 -29.85
CA LEU A 589 11.48 -19.63 -29.30
C LEU A 589 11.85 -20.31 -27.98
N THR A 590 10.89 -20.85 -27.22
CA THR A 590 11.18 -21.59 -25.97
C THR A 590 12.02 -22.85 -26.21
N GLN A 591 11.95 -23.39 -27.43
CA GLN A 591 12.69 -24.56 -27.90
C GLN A 591 14.09 -24.22 -28.43
N ARG A 592 14.57 -22.98 -28.25
CA ARG A 592 15.92 -22.57 -28.64
C ARG A 592 16.92 -22.86 -27.53
N PRO A 593 18.11 -23.44 -27.81
CA PRO A 593 19.12 -23.69 -26.79
C PRO A 593 19.56 -22.41 -26.05
N TRP A 594 19.48 -21.25 -26.71
CA TRP A 594 19.83 -19.96 -26.13
C TRP A 594 18.73 -19.31 -25.28
N PHE A 595 17.47 -19.77 -25.37
CA PHE A 595 16.35 -19.20 -24.62
C PHE A 595 16.57 -19.30 -23.11
N THR A 596 17.14 -20.43 -22.67
CA THR A 596 17.42 -20.71 -21.24
C THR A 596 18.26 -19.63 -20.56
N TYR A 597 19.08 -18.87 -21.28
CA TYR A 597 19.95 -17.84 -20.71
C TYR A 597 19.22 -16.53 -20.41
N PHE A 598 18.15 -16.24 -21.14
CA PHE A 598 17.21 -15.16 -20.81
C PHE A 598 16.25 -15.61 -19.72
N ASP A 599 15.72 -16.84 -19.84
CA ASP A 599 14.83 -17.45 -18.86
C ASP A 599 15.45 -17.51 -17.46
N GLN A 600 16.72 -17.94 -17.35
CA GLN A 600 17.50 -17.89 -16.12
C GLN A 600 17.72 -16.47 -15.59
N ALA A 601 18.03 -15.49 -16.46
CA ALA A 601 18.29 -14.12 -16.04
C ALA A 601 17.04 -13.42 -15.46
N PHE A 602 15.88 -13.60 -16.10
CA PHE A 602 14.62 -13.07 -15.62
C PHE A 602 14.05 -13.88 -14.43
N SER A 603 14.28 -15.19 -14.41
CA SER A 603 13.94 -16.03 -13.24
C SER A 603 14.77 -15.63 -12.03
N ARG A 604 16.07 -15.32 -12.17
CA ARG A 604 16.93 -14.94 -11.03
C ARG A 604 16.48 -13.65 -10.36
N TRP A 605 16.07 -12.63 -11.13
CA TRP A 605 15.39 -11.46 -10.57
C TRP A 605 14.05 -11.81 -9.89
N SER A 606 13.35 -12.82 -10.41
CA SER A 606 12.07 -13.32 -9.88
C SER A 606 12.20 -14.30 -8.71
N GLU A 607 13.39 -14.81 -8.41
CA GLU A 607 13.71 -15.60 -7.21
C GLU A 607 14.02 -14.67 -6.04
N LEU A 608 14.72 -13.56 -6.30
CA LEU A 608 15.34 -12.74 -5.26
C LEU A 608 14.45 -11.61 -4.72
N SER A 609 13.48 -11.12 -5.50
CA SER A 609 12.70 -9.90 -5.20
C SER A 609 11.20 -10.07 -5.48
N GLY A 610 10.36 -9.06 -5.24
CA GLY A 610 8.93 -9.06 -5.55
C GLY A 610 8.57 -8.90 -7.04
N VAL A 611 9.55 -8.73 -7.94
CA VAL A 611 9.31 -8.72 -9.39
C VAL A 611 9.00 -10.12 -9.91
N THR A 612 7.97 -10.28 -10.75
CA THR A 612 7.65 -11.54 -11.46
C THR A 612 7.76 -11.34 -12.96
N TYR A 613 8.69 -12.03 -13.62
CA TYR A 613 8.79 -12.04 -15.08
C TYR A 613 8.00 -13.21 -15.71
N ILE A 614 7.22 -12.92 -16.75
CA ILE A 614 6.47 -13.92 -17.53
C ILE A 614 6.79 -13.78 -19.02
N TYR A 615 7.14 -14.89 -19.70
CA TYR A 615 7.40 -14.87 -21.13
C TYR A 615 6.11 -14.71 -21.95
N GLU A 616 6.06 -13.67 -22.78
CA GLU A 616 5.02 -13.44 -23.78
C GLU A 616 5.52 -13.90 -25.16
N PRO A 617 4.96 -14.99 -25.74
CA PRO A 617 5.45 -15.57 -26.98
C PRO A 617 5.11 -14.77 -28.24
N ASN A 618 4.26 -13.75 -28.17
CA ASN A 618 3.92 -12.89 -29.30
C ASN A 618 4.67 -11.56 -29.24
N ASP A 619 5.12 -11.06 -30.39
CA ASP A 619 5.47 -9.65 -30.55
C ASP A 619 4.97 -9.17 -31.92
N THR A 620 4.32 -8.01 -31.93
CA THR A 620 3.65 -7.46 -33.13
C THR A 620 4.59 -6.79 -34.14
N ALA A 621 5.91 -6.91 -33.97
CA ALA A 621 6.92 -6.25 -34.81
C ALA A 621 6.74 -4.73 -34.89
N GLN A 622 6.25 -4.14 -33.79
CA GLN A 622 6.20 -2.69 -33.60
C GLN A 622 7.60 -2.15 -33.26
N LEU A 623 7.79 -0.84 -33.49
CA LEU A 623 9.05 -0.16 -33.18
C LEU A 623 9.46 -0.42 -31.72
N HIS A 624 10.75 -0.62 -31.46
CA HIS A 624 11.29 -0.72 -30.11
C HIS A 624 11.09 0.59 -29.33
N GLY A 625 10.63 0.51 -28.10
CA GLY A 625 10.12 1.62 -27.29
C GLY A 625 8.81 2.21 -27.84
N SER A 626 7.79 1.41 -28.19
CA SER A 626 6.50 1.93 -28.66
C SER A 626 5.28 1.45 -27.85
N GLY A 627 5.15 2.04 -26.65
CA GLY A 627 4.00 1.87 -25.77
C GLY A 627 3.99 0.55 -25.00
N VAL A 628 3.41 0.60 -23.80
CA VAL A 628 3.30 -0.45 -22.76
C VAL A 628 2.98 -1.85 -23.28
N GLY A 629 3.36 -2.89 -22.53
CA GLY A 629 3.06 -4.27 -22.90
C GLY A 629 1.57 -4.54 -23.08
N LEU A 630 1.26 -5.66 -23.74
CA LEU A 630 -0.12 -6.07 -23.98
C LEU A 630 -0.19 -7.59 -24.15
N THR A 631 -0.80 -8.25 -23.17
CA THR A 631 -0.96 -9.70 -23.07
C THR A 631 -1.53 -10.31 -24.36
N GLY A 632 -0.84 -11.31 -24.89
CA GLY A 632 -1.10 -11.95 -26.19
C GLY A 632 -0.65 -11.17 -27.42
N VAL A 633 0.12 -10.07 -27.27
CA VAL A 633 0.44 -9.13 -28.37
C VAL A 633 1.89 -8.61 -28.35
N ARG A 634 2.45 -8.30 -27.18
CA ARG A 634 3.87 -8.01 -26.91
C ARG A 634 4.14 -7.93 -25.41
N GLY A 635 5.35 -8.24 -24.98
CA GLY A 635 5.80 -8.03 -23.61
C GLY A 635 5.85 -6.54 -23.21
N ASP A 636 5.95 -6.29 -21.92
CA ASP A 636 6.36 -5.01 -21.31
C ASP A 636 7.84 -4.72 -21.58
N VAL A 637 8.69 -5.73 -21.41
CA VAL A 637 10.12 -5.70 -21.72
C VAL A 637 10.37 -6.45 -23.02
N ARG A 638 10.58 -5.74 -24.14
CA ARG A 638 10.77 -6.38 -25.45
C ARG A 638 12.24 -6.35 -25.85
N ILE A 639 12.76 -7.50 -26.25
CA ILE A 639 14.18 -7.75 -26.42
C ILE A 639 14.53 -7.80 -27.91
N GLY A 640 15.36 -6.87 -28.36
CA GLY A 640 15.93 -6.82 -29.70
C GLY A 640 17.45 -6.98 -29.69
N GLY A 641 18.07 -6.93 -30.86
CA GLY A 641 19.53 -6.96 -30.96
C GLY A 641 20.01 -6.34 -32.26
N ILE A 642 21.01 -5.47 -32.16
CA ILE A 642 21.55 -4.69 -33.26
C ILE A 642 23.04 -4.43 -33.02
N GLY A 643 23.87 -4.46 -34.05
CA GLY A 643 25.22 -3.90 -33.92
C GLY A 643 25.12 -2.42 -33.53
N MET A 644 25.75 -1.96 -32.46
CA MET A 644 25.61 -0.58 -31.97
C MET A 644 26.82 0.26 -32.34
N ASP A 645 27.97 0.04 -31.71
CA ASP A 645 29.19 0.83 -31.91
C ASP A 645 30.35 0.06 -32.60
N GLY A 646 30.39 -1.27 -32.48
CA GLY A 646 31.34 -2.13 -33.19
C GLY A 646 31.70 -3.39 -32.41
N VAL A 647 33.00 -3.61 -32.19
CA VAL A 647 33.51 -4.68 -31.32
C VAL A 647 34.30 -4.03 -30.19
N GLY A 648 33.82 -4.20 -28.96
CA GLY A 648 34.32 -3.58 -27.75
C GLY A 648 33.71 -2.19 -27.50
N GLY A 649 32.57 -2.16 -26.82
CA GLY A 649 31.91 -0.92 -26.40
C GLY A 649 30.73 -1.16 -25.47
N THR A 650 29.54 -0.70 -25.87
CA THR A 650 28.27 -0.93 -25.18
C THR A 650 27.74 -2.33 -25.51
N LEU A 651 27.86 -3.30 -24.58
CA LEU A 651 27.43 -4.69 -24.82
C LEU A 651 25.92 -4.85 -25.00
N ALA A 652 25.13 -3.99 -24.35
CA ALA A 652 23.67 -3.92 -24.43
C ALA A 652 23.20 -2.57 -23.86
N TYR A 653 21.90 -2.30 -23.94
CA TYR A 653 21.22 -1.30 -23.11
C TYR A 653 19.78 -1.74 -22.84
N ASN A 654 19.17 -1.21 -21.77
CA ASN A 654 17.74 -1.24 -21.54
C ASN A 654 17.18 0.15 -21.26
N TYR A 655 15.97 0.42 -21.77
CA TYR A 655 15.25 1.63 -21.41
C TYR A 655 14.42 1.38 -20.15
N PHE A 656 14.35 2.37 -19.26
CA PHE A 656 13.39 2.34 -18.17
C PHE A 656 11.93 2.44 -18.70
N ALA A 657 10.94 2.08 -17.87
CA ALA A 657 9.52 2.00 -18.21
C ALA A 657 8.96 3.27 -18.91
N THR A 658 9.45 4.47 -18.55
CA THR A 658 9.06 5.75 -19.19
C THR A 658 9.30 5.80 -20.70
N ASP A 659 10.34 5.12 -21.16
CA ASP A 659 10.76 5.06 -22.57
C ASP A 659 10.42 3.71 -23.23
N GLY A 660 9.72 2.85 -22.48
CA GLY A 660 9.07 1.64 -22.96
C GLY A 660 9.66 0.31 -22.47
N GLY A 661 10.57 0.30 -21.48
CA GLY A 661 11.07 -0.96 -20.88
C GLY A 661 11.93 -1.83 -21.79
N ASP A 662 12.32 -1.31 -22.96
CA ASP A 662 12.67 -2.10 -24.13
C ASP A 662 14.21 -2.29 -24.26
N MET A 663 14.67 -3.55 -24.19
CA MET A 663 16.08 -3.96 -24.13
C MET A 663 16.68 -4.26 -25.53
N ALA A 664 17.92 -3.86 -25.78
CA ALA A 664 18.67 -4.26 -26.97
C ALA A 664 20.09 -4.74 -26.64
N ILE A 665 20.52 -5.85 -27.25
CA ILE A 665 21.88 -6.40 -27.14
C ILE A 665 22.73 -5.98 -28.35
N ASP A 666 24.02 -5.68 -28.17
CA ASP A 666 24.92 -5.42 -29.30
C ASP A 666 25.26 -6.73 -30.03
N THR A 667 24.77 -6.85 -31.27
CA THR A 667 24.98 -8.05 -32.08
C THR A 667 26.29 -8.08 -32.87
N ASP A 668 27.06 -6.99 -32.88
CA ASP A 668 28.44 -6.99 -33.39
C ASP A 668 29.42 -7.54 -32.31
N ASP A 669 29.13 -7.35 -31.01
CA ASP A 669 29.99 -7.80 -29.88
C ASP A 669 29.74 -9.24 -29.39
N LEU A 670 28.80 -9.99 -30.00
CA LEU A 670 28.45 -11.36 -29.59
C LEU A 670 29.62 -12.35 -29.57
N ALA A 671 30.67 -12.12 -30.35
CA ALA A 671 31.89 -12.95 -30.29
C ALA A 671 32.65 -12.82 -28.96
N GLY A 672 32.49 -11.71 -28.24
CA GLY A 672 32.99 -11.50 -26.89
C GLY A 672 31.99 -11.97 -25.83
N ILE A 673 30.71 -11.56 -25.96
CA ILE A 673 29.64 -11.91 -25.00
C ILE A 673 29.46 -13.43 -24.87
N LEU A 674 29.60 -14.17 -25.98
CA LEU A 674 29.51 -15.64 -26.03
C LEU A 674 30.87 -16.35 -25.94
N GLY A 675 31.92 -15.63 -25.50
CA GLY A 675 33.33 -16.04 -25.63
C GLY A 675 33.79 -17.19 -24.74
N ASP A 676 33.03 -17.56 -23.70
CA ASP A 676 33.32 -18.69 -22.83
C ASP A 676 32.05 -19.51 -22.54
N SER A 677 32.00 -20.74 -23.06
CA SER A 677 30.92 -21.70 -22.83
C SER A 677 31.19 -22.64 -21.64
N ALA A 678 32.39 -22.58 -21.02
CA ALA A 678 32.73 -23.43 -19.88
C ALA A 678 32.24 -22.86 -18.54
N ASN A 679 31.84 -21.59 -18.50
CA ASN A 679 31.18 -20.92 -17.36
C ASN A 679 29.65 -20.77 -17.54
N ASP A 680 29.07 -21.55 -18.46
CA ASP A 680 27.68 -21.47 -18.92
C ASP A 680 27.26 -20.03 -19.33
N TYR A 681 28.09 -19.43 -20.20
CA TYR A 681 27.87 -18.12 -20.82
C TYR A 681 27.55 -17.00 -19.80
N ARG A 682 28.23 -17.01 -18.65
CA ARG A 682 28.06 -16.03 -17.56
C ARG A 682 28.06 -14.59 -18.04
N LEU A 683 28.93 -14.21 -18.98
CA LEU A 683 28.97 -12.83 -19.49
C LEU A 683 27.66 -12.42 -20.18
N LEU A 684 27.02 -13.34 -20.93
CA LEU A 684 25.68 -13.13 -21.48
C LEU A 684 24.65 -12.97 -20.35
N ARG A 685 24.63 -13.91 -19.39
CA ARG A 685 23.67 -13.90 -18.28
C ARG A 685 23.79 -12.63 -17.43
N ASN A 686 25.00 -12.24 -17.04
CA ASN A 686 25.28 -10.99 -16.32
C ASN A 686 24.86 -9.76 -17.14
N THR A 687 25.12 -9.73 -18.46
CA THR A 687 24.65 -8.63 -19.32
C THR A 687 23.13 -8.51 -19.30
N ILE A 688 22.39 -9.61 -19.44
CA ILE A 688 20.92 -9.60 -19.39
C ILE A 688 20.41 -9.17 -18.00
N MET A 689 21.01 -9.68 -16.92
CA MET A 689 20.59 -9.33 -15.55
C MET A 689 20.89 -7.87 -15.19
N HIS A 690 22.07 -7.36 -15.55
CA HIS A 690 22.45 -5.95 -15.42
C HIS A 690 21.47 -5.04 -16.15
N GLU A 691 21.19 -5.33 -17.43
CA GLU A 691 20.25 -4.54 -18.23
C GLU A 691 18.80 -4.68 -17.75
N ALA A 692 18.41 -5.81 -17.17
CA ALA A 692 17.12 -5.93 -16.48
C ALA A 692 17.04 -4.99 -15.26
N GLY A 693 18.15 -4.79 -14.53
CA GLY A 693 18.25 -3.79 -13.45
C GLY A 693 17.96 -2.37 -13.92
N HIS A 694 18.53 -1.94 -15.05
CA HIS A 694 18.18 -0.66 -15.69
C HIS A 694 16.70 -0.58 -16.08
N GLY A 695 16.14 -1.68 -16.63
CA GLY A 695 14.71 -1.78 -16.93
C GLY A 695 13.80 -1.70 -15.71
N LEU A 696 14.30 -2.04 -14.52
CA LEU A 696 13.60 -1.95 -13.24
C LEU A 696 13.79 -0.60 -12.53
N GLY A 697 14.69 0.27 -13.00
CA GLY A 697 14.88 1.63 -12.47
C GLY A 697 16.20 1.84 -11.71
N LEU A 698 17.16 0.91 -11.80
CA LEU A 698 18.51 1.11 -11.26
C LEU A 698 19.38 1.95 -12.18
N ASP A 699 20.22 2.80 -11.58
CA ASP A 699 21.05 3.80 -12.25
C ASP A 699 22.53 3.55 -11.92
N HIS A 700 23.48 3.98 -12.78
CA HIS A 700 24.91 3.80 -12.51
C HIS A 700 25.41 4.72 -11.39
N ALA A 701 25.40 4.21 -10.17
CA ALA A 701 26.02 4.85 -9.00
C ALA A 701 27.29 4.09 -8.55
N THR A 702 28.16 4.78 -7.81
CA THR A 702 29.33 4.15 -7.16
C THR A 702 29.03 3.94 -5.68
N SER A 703 29.56 2.88 -5.05
CA SER A 703 29.26 2.49 -3.66
C SER A 703 29.79 3.46 -2.56
N SER A 704 30.00 4.72 -2.91
CA SER A 704 30.58 5.80 -2.11
C SER A 704 29.55 6.64 -1.36
N ASN A 705 28.31 6.69 -1.87
CA ASN A 705 27.26 7.63 -1.49
C ASN A 705 25.98 6.96 -0.96
N ALA A 706 26.01 5.65 -0.73
CA ALA A 706 24.90 4.82 -0.24
C ALA A 706 23.64 4.73 -1.12
N ASN A 707 23.66 5.31 -2.34
CA ASN A 707 22.56 5.17 -3.30
C ASN A 707 22.32 3.69 -3.65
N PHE A 708 21.17 3.38 -4.26
CA PHE A 708 21.00 2.16 -5.03
C PHE A 708 22.04 2.12 -6.16
N LEU A 709 22.64 0.96 -6.37
CA LEU A 709 23.80 0.80 -7.25
C LEU A 709 23.44 -0.11 -8.43
N LEU A 710 24.29 -0.02 -9.45
CA LEU A 710 24.45 -0.99 -10.52
C LEU A 710 25.82 -0.69 -11.14
N GLU A 711 26.78 -1.62 -11.08
CA GLU A 711 28.17 -1.29 -11.39
C GLU A 711 28.35 -0.97 -12.90
N PRO A 712 28.93 0.20 -13.29
CA PRO A 712 29.01 0.65 -14.69
C PRO A 712 29.97 -0.16 -15.58
N THR A 713 30.56 -1.25 -15.05
CA THR A 713 31.43 -2.17 -15.76
C THR A 713 31.20 -3.58 -15.21
N ILE A 714 30.64 -4.48 -16.01
CA ILE A 714 30.35 -5.87 -15.62
C ILE A 714 31.65 -6.59 -15.19
N ASP A 715 31.70 -7.05 -13.94
CA ASP A 715 32.69 -8.05 -13.51
C ASP A 715 32.19 -9.46 -13.85
N SER A 716 33.03 -10.24 -14.53
CA SER A 716 32.78 -11.66 -14.84
C SER A 716 33.17 -12.62 -13.71
N SER A 717 33.73 -12.10 -12.60
CA SER A 717 33.90 -12.88 -11.37
C SER A 717 32.57 -13.15 -10.65
N ILE A 718 31.63 -12.21 -10.75
CA ILE A 718 30.26 -12.23 -10.20
C ILE A 718 29.34 -13.05 -11.13
N ASP A 719 28.25 -13.62 -10.60
CA ASP A 719 27.32 -14.49 -11.35
C ASP A 719 25.86 -14.25 -10.91
N GLY A 720 25.30 -13.10 -11.30
CA GLY A 720 24.02 -12.60 -10.80
C GLY A 720 24.06 -11.10 -10.47
N PRO A 721 22.94 -10.55 -9.94
CA PRO A 721 22.92 -9.24 -9.30
C PRO A 721 23.80 -9.20 -8.03
N GLN A 722 24.17 -7.99 -7.62
CA GLN A 722 24.84 -7.72 -6.36
C GLN A 722 23.83 -7.42 -5.24
N HIS A 723 24.27 -7.53 -3.98
CA HIS A 723 23.45 -7.28 -2.79
C HIS A 723 22.89 -5.84 -2.74
N ASP A 724 23.62 -4.90 -3.33
CA ASP A 724 23.30 -3.48 -3.47
C ASP A 724 22.27 -3.20 -4.57
N ASP A 725 22.35 -3.90 -5.71
CA ASP A 725 21.30 -3.89 -6.73
C ASP A 725 19.98 -4.38 -6.12
N LEU A 726 20.04 -5.49 -5.36
CA LEU A 726 18.88 -6.13 -4.75
C LEU A 726 18.18 -5.21 -3.74
N ARG A 727 18.93 -4.46 -2.92
CA ARG A 727 18.35 -3.43 -2.03
C ARG A 727 17.62 -2.33 -2.78
N GLY A 728 18.05 -1.99 -4.00
CA GLY A 728 17.31 -1.07 -4.87
C GLY A 728 16.01 -1.68 -5.40
N ILE A 729 16.03 -2.96 -5.78
CA ILE A 729 14.82 -3.63 -6.25
C ILE A 729 13.81 -3.86 -5.12
N HIS A 730 14.24 -4.20 -3.90
CA HIS A 730 13.34 -4.36 -2.75
C HIS A 730 12.69 -3.03 -2.35
N TRP A 731 13.43 -1.92 -2.40
CA TRP A 731 12.84 -0.58 -2.20
C TRP A 731 11.70 -0.29 -3.17
N PHE A 732 11.87 -0.65 -4.44
CA PHE A 732 10.87 -0.37 -5.46
C PHE A 732 9.72 -1.38 -5.50
N TYR A 733 9.98 -2.67 -5.30
CA TYR A 733 9.08 -3.79 -5.66
C TYR A 733 8.97 -4.90 -4.60
N GLY A 734 9.57 -4.73 -3.42
CA GLY A 734 9.48 -5.69 -2.32
C GLY A 734 10.38 -6.93 -2.46
N ASP A 735 10.27 -7.83 -1.50
CA ASP A 735 10.96 -9.12 -1.45
C ASP A 735 10.16 -10.29 -2.04
N ALA A 736 10.73 -11.50 -1.98
CA ALA A 736 10.16 -12.67 -2.61
C ALA A 736 8.90 -13.23 -1.91
N LEU A 737 8.65 -12.91 -0.64
CA LEU A 737 7.52 -13.41 0.16
C LEU A 737 6.24 -12.60 -0.08
N GLU A 738 6.37 -11.30 -0.30
CA GLU A 738 5.26 -10.37 -0.54
C GLU A 738 4.41 -10.72 -1.78
N LYS A 739 4.95 -11.57 -2.66
CA LYS A 739 4.28 -12.21 -3.81
C LYS A 739 3.13 -13.14 -3.45
N ALA A 740 2.83 -13.35 -2.17
CA ALA A 740 1.80 -14.27 -1.72
C ALA A 740 0.43 -13.99 -2.39
N PRO A 741 -0.30 -15.00 -2.92
CA PRO A 741 -1.59 -14.81 -3.59
C PRO A 741 -2.72 -14.21 -2.74
N ALA A 742 -2.47 -13.90 -1.46
CA ALA A 742 -3.39 -13.27 -0.53
C ALA A 742 -3.11 -11.77 -0.32
N GLY A 743 -1.95 -11.25 -0.73
CA GLY A 743 -1.45 -9.90 -0.46
C GLY A 743 -0.12 -9.90 0.32
N ARG A 744 0.41 -8.70 0.61
CA ARG A 744 1.65 -8.52 1.40
C ARG A 744 1.47 -9.10 2.81
N ASN A 745 2.54 -9.58 3.43
CA ASN A 745 2.53 -10.19 4.76
C ASN A 745 2.52 -9.17 5.92
N GLU A 746 2.01 -7.96 5.70
CA GLU A 746 1.93 -6.84 6.66
C GLU A 746 0.98 -7.09 7.85
N THR A 747 0.18 -8.16 7.81
CA THR A 747 -0.80 -8.49 8.85
C THR A 747 -0.75 -9.98 9.21
N ALA A 748 -1.14 -10.32 10.44
CA ALA A 748 -1.25 -11.72 10.87
C ALA A 748 -2.17 -12.56 9.97
N ALA A 749 -3.18 -11.96 9.33
CA ALA A 749 -4.09 -12.63 8.40
C ALA A 749 -3.43 -13.02 7.06
N LEU A 750 -2.33 -12.36 6.69
CA LEU A 750 -1.56 -12.57 5.45
C LEU A 750 -0.15 -13.13 5.73
N ALA A 751 0.14 -13.51 6.98
CA ALA A 751 1.46 -13.86 7.49
C ALA A 751 2.12 -15.03 6.76
N SER A 752 3.36 -14.82 6.32
CA SER A 752 4.20 -15.78 5.60
C SER A 752 4.30 -17.12 6.36
N PRO A 753 3.78 -18.24 5.79
CA PRO A 753 3.62 -19.49 6.53
C PRO A 753 4.93 -20.27 6.61
N LEU A 754 5.53 -20.28 7.80
CA LEU A 754 6.74 -21.04 8.14
C LEU A 754 6.48 -22.53 8.39
N GLY A 755 5.21 -22.92 8.62
CA GLY A 755 4.81 -24.32 8.81
C GLY A 755 4.80 -24.75 10.28
N TYR A 756 5.22 -25.99 10.55
CA TYR A 756 5.35 -26.54 11.90
C TYR A 756 6.75 -26.31 12.46
N LEU A 757 6.85 -25.93 13.74
CA LEU A 757 8.12 -25.75 14.45
C LEU A 757 8.36 -26.94 15.38
N GLU A 758 9.09 -27.95 14.89
CA GLU A 758 9.39 -29.18 15.64
C GLU A 758 10.38 -28.91 16.80
N VAL A 759 10.14 -29.52 17.96
CA VAL A 759 11.03 -29.42 19.14
C VAL A 759 12.43 -29.95 18.80
N GLY A 760 13.45 -29.13 19.02
CA GLY A 760 14.85 -29.44 18.70
C GLY A 760 15.27 -29.22 17.25
N ALA A 761 14.34 -28.87 16.33
CA ALA A 761 14.65 -28.53 14.94
C ALA A 761 14.52 -27.00 14.74
N PRO A 762 15.63 -26.24 14.71
CA PRO A 762 15.57 -24.80 14.45
C PRO A 762 15.21 -24.52 12.98
N LEU A 763 14.44 -23.44 12.78
CA LEU A 763 14.09 -22.91 11.47
C LEU A 763 14.74 -21.54 11.27
N THR A 764 15.28 -21.29 10.08
CA THR A 764 15.95 -20.04 9.70
C THR A 764 15.42 -19.56 8.35
N ILE A 765 15.22 -18.26 8.19
CA ILE A 765 14.92 -17.57 6.93
C ILE A 765 15.67 -16.22 6.89
N GLY A 766 16.14 -15.76 5.73
CA GLY A 766 16.99 -14.57 5.59
C GLY A 766 18.50 -14.85 5.70
N ALA A 767 18.94 -16.07 5.41
CA ALA A 767 20.32 -16.52 5.61
C ALA A 767 21.33 -15.82 4.68
N GLY A 768 20.94 -15.54 3.42
CA GLY A 768 21.85 -15.03 2.38
C GLY A 768 22.38 -13.60 2.56
N GLY A 769 21.81 -12.79 3.45
CA GLY A 769 22.12 -11.35 3.56
C GLY A 769 23.51 -10.97 4.11
N ASN A 770 24.52 -11.84 4.09
CA ASN A 770 25.81 -11.61 4.76
C ASN A 770 26.96 -11.19 3.83
N GLY A 771 26.75 -11.23 2.50
CA GLY A 771 27.76 -10.93 1.49
C GLY A 771 27.50 -9.63 0.71
N ALA A 772 28.55 -9.07 0.10
CA ALA A 772 28.40 -8.03 -0.93
C ALA A 772 28.04 -8.64 -2.31
N LEU A 773 28.29 -9.94 -2.47
CA LEU A 773 27.89 -10.74 -3.62
C LEU A 773 26.81 -11.71 -3.15
N ILE A 774 25.86 -12.01 -4.03
CA ILE A 774 24.84 -13.04 -3.84
C ILE A 774 25.37 -14.36 -4.40
N ASP A 775 25.37 -15.43 -3.61
CA ASP A 775 25.69 -16.77 -4.10
C ASP A 775 24.52 -17.33 -4.95
N PRO A 776 24.76 -18.09 -6.04
CA PRO A 776 23.70 -18.72 -6.82
C PRO A 776 22.75 -19.65 -6.04
N THR A 777 23.10 -20.06 -4.81
CA THR A 777 22.24 -20.85 -3.91
C THR A 777 21.43 -20.04 -2.91
N GLU A 778 21.69 -18.75 -2.77
CA GLU A 778 20.92 -17.86 -1.89
C GLU A 778 19.65 -17.39 -2.61
N THR A 779 18.49 -17.51 -1.95
CA THR A 779 17.17 -17.17 -2.49
C THR A 779 16.18 -16.64 -1.44
N ASP A 780 16.53 -16.67 -0.15
CA ASP A 780 15.61 -16.47 0.97
C ASP A 780 15.70 -15.06 1.59
N PHE A 781 16.06 -14.06 0.80
CA PHE A 781 16.26 -12.68 1.25
C PHE A 781 14.95 -12.05 1.73
N VAL A 782 14.89 -11.69 3.01
CA VAL A 782 13.78 -10.94 3.63
C VAL A 782 14.23 -9.55 4.09
N SER A 783 13.36 -8.55 3.93
CA SER A 783 13.72 -7.14 4.20
C SER A 783 12.58 -6.29 4.69
N ILE A 784 12.88 -5.41 5.65
CA ILE A 784 12.07 -4.21 5.86
C ILE A 784 12.58 -3.12 4.91
N ALA A 785 11.77 -2.73 3.94
CA ALA A 785 12.08 -1.72 2.93
C ALA A 785 11.88 -0.28 3.44
N ASN A 786 10.80 -0.02 4.17
CA ASN A 786 10.43 1.32 4.67
C ASN A 786 9.55 1.29 5.94
N GLU A 787 9.12 2.45 6.42
CA GLU A 787 8.34 2.64 7.66
C GLU A 787 6.92 2.02 7.66
N ASN A 788 6.33 1.78 6.49
CA ASN A 788 5.05 1.07 6.34
C ASN A 788 5.25 -0.45 6.19
N ASP A 789 6.50 -0.89 6.02
CA ASP A 789 6.81 -2.27 5.68
C ASP A 789 6.95 -3.12 6.94
N ILE A 790 6.20 -4.22 6.98
CA ILE A 790 6.00 -5.05 8.16
C ILE A 790 5.94 -6.51 7.71
N ASP A 791 6.74 -7.37 8.35
CA ASP A 791 6.75 -8.79 8.08
C ASP A 791 6.07 -9.57 9.20
N PHE A 792 4.87 -10.11 8.97
CA PHE A 792 4.34 -11.19 9.80
C PHE A 792 4.72 -12.56 9.23
N PHE A 793 5.05 -13.48 10.13
CA PHE A 793 5.30 -14.89 9.88
C PHE A 793 4.38 -15.75 10.76
N SER A 794 3.79 -16.80 10.20
CA SER A 794 2.94 -17.74 10.95
C SER A 794 3.61 -19.10 11.10
N PHE A 795 3.67 -19.62 12.33
CA PHE A 795 4.27 -20.92 12.66
C PHE A 795 3.38 -21.69 13.64
N THR A 796 3.37 -23.01 13.56
CA THR A 796 2.46 -23.88 14.33
C THR A 796 3.24 -24.77 15.30
N ILE A 797 2.76 -24.83 16.54
CA ILE A 797 3.18 -25.83 17.54
C ILE A 797 2.01 -26.76 17.86
N ASP A 798 2.28 -28.03 18.05
CA ASP A 798 1.31 -29.08 18.40
C ASP A 798 1.33 -29.46 19.89
N GLU A 799 2.39 -29.11 20.62
CA GLU A 799 2.50 -29.22 22.07
C GLU A 799 2.96 -27.92 22.78
N PRO A 800 2.74 -27.76 24.10
CA PRO A 800 3.23 -26.62 24.87
C PRO A 800 4.76 -26.49 24.77
N THR A 801 5.22 -25.34 24.26
CA THR A 801 6.58 -25.14 23.77
C THR A 801 7.26 -23.93 24.43
N ARG A 802 8.54 -24.09 24.79
CA ARG A 802 9.49 -23.00 25.05
C ARG A 802 10.06 -22.51 23.73
N LEU A 803 9.62 -21.34 23.31
CA LEU A 803 10.03 -20.72 22.06
C LEU A 803 11.20 -19.76 22.31
N THR A 804 12.23 -19.83 21.47
CA THR A 804 13.18 -18.74 21.29
C THR A 804 13.15 -18.26 19.84
N VAL A 805 12.83 -16.98 19.65
CA VAL A 805 12.88 -16.28 18.35
C VAL A 805 13.97 -15.23 18.40
N SER A 806 14.82 -15.18 17.38
CA SER A 806 15.82 -14.10 17.20
C SER A 806 15.71 -13.49 15.81
N MET A 807 15.85 -12.17 15.73
CA MET A 807 15.95 -11.42 14.48
C MET A 807 17.31 -10.74 14.44
N THR A 808 18.10 -11.05 13.42
CA THR A 808 19.47 -10.57 13.22
C THR A 808 19.52 -9.69 11.97
N PRO A 809 19.78 -8.37 12.08
CA PRO A 809 20.01 -7.52 10.92
C PRO A 809 21.16 -8.01 10.04
N ARG A 810 20.97 -7.96 8.73
CA ARG A 810 21.87 -8.49 7.69
C ARG A 810 22.36 -7.37 6.76
N GLY A 811 23.50 -7.57 6.13
CA GLY A 811 24.10 -6.59 5.22
C GLY A 811 25.61 -6.75 5.00
N ALA A 812 26.12 -6.04 4.00
CA ALA A 812 27.54 -5.91 3.68
C ALA A 812 28.13 -4.54 4.10
N THR A 813 29.46 -4.49 4.23
CA THR A 813 30.24 -3.25 4.36
C THR A 813 30.91 -2.88 3.04
N TYR A 814 30.50 -1.76 2.45
CA TYR A 814 31.02 -1.20 1.20
C TYR A 814 32.18 -0.22 1.45
N ASN A 815 33.24 -0.36 0.65
CA ASN A 815 34.50 0.40 0.84
C ASN A 815 35.25 0.62 -0.49
N GLN A 816 34.54 1.04 -1.55
CA GLN A 816 35.16 1.40 -2.83
C GLN A 816 35.60 2.88 -2.88
N SER A 817 35.55 3.63 -1.77
CA SER A 817 35.81 5.08 -1.74
C SER A 817 36.44 5.57 -0.42
N ALA A 818 36.51 6.89 -0.22
CA ALA A 818 37.01 7.48 1.03
C ALA A 818 36.00 7.41 2.21
N THR A 819 34.75 7.01 1.93
CA THR A 819 33.69 6.72 2.90
C THR A 819 33.42 5.21 2.93
N VAL A 820 33.31 4.66 4.14
CA VAL A 820 32.85 3.29 4.40
C VAL A 820 31.37 3.34 4.73
N PHE A 821 30.57 2.48 4.11
CA PHE A 821 29.14 2.36 4.31
C PHE A 821 28.81 0.95 4.79
N ASN A 822 28.07 0.80 5.90
CA ASN A 822 27.73 -0.50 6.47
C ASN A 822 26.22 -0.69 6.51
N THR A 823 25.73 -1.72 5.81
CA THR A 823 24.28 -1.99 5.68
C THR A 823 23.72 -2.89 6.78
N THR A 824 24.53 -3.42 7.71
CA THR A 824 24.00 -4.18 8.87
C THR A 824 23.48 -3.28 9.99
N THR A 825 23.80 -1.98 9.97
CA THR A 825 23.52 -1.01 11.05
C THR A 825 22.73 0.18 10.50
N THR A 826 21.71 -0.08 9.68
CA THR A 826 21.00 0.96 8.93
C THR A 826 19.70 1.37 9.59
N ASN A 827 18.89 0.40 10.01
CA ASN A 827 17.62 0.62 10.69
C ASN A 827 17.60 -0.08 12.05
N ASP A 828 16.85 0.50 13.01
CA ASP A 828 16.56 -0.12 14.30
C ASP A 828 15.31 -1.01 14.20
N LEU A 829 15.51 -2.28 13.85
CA LEU A 829 14.43 -3.25 13.66
C LEU A 829 13.92 -3.81 15.00
N SER A 830 12.61 -4.05 15.12
CA SER A 830 11.98 -4.68 16.30
C SER A 830 11.31 -6.01 15.96
N LEU A 831 11.28 -6.92 16.94
CA LEU A 831 10.72 -8.26 16.87
C LEU A 831 9.59 -8.43 17.89
N ALA A 832 8.41 -8.85 17.46
CA ALA A 832 7.26 -9.13 18.32
C ALA A 832 6.69 -10.55 18.11
N LEU A 833 6.02 -11.07 19.14
CA LEU A 833 5.38 -12.38 19.18
C LEU A 833 3.91 -12.20 19.58
N PHE A 834 2.99 -12.83 18.86
CA PHE A 834 1.54 -12.72 19.04
C PHE A 834 0.87 -14.09 19.23
N ALA A 835 -0.27 -14.09 19.91
CA ALA A 835 -1.07 -15.27 20.21
C ALA A 835 -1.80 -15.84 18.98
N THR A 836 -2.55 -16.92 19.19
CA THR A 836 -3.30 -17.66 18.17
C THR A 836 -4.48 -16.90 17.55
N ASP A 837 -4.79 -15.69 18.06
CA ASP A 837 -5.74 -14.75 17.47
C ASP A 837 -5.09 -13.79 16.45
N GLY A 838 -3.76 -13.76 16.36
CA GLY A 838 -3.00 -12.83 15.51
C GLY A 838 -2.97 -11.37 15.99
N VAL A 839 -3.51 -11.06 17.18
CA VAL A 839 -3.72 -9.68 17.66
C VAL A 839 -3.19 -9.49 19.09
N THR A 840 -3.32 -10.47 19.97
CA THR A 840 -2.84 -10.38 21.35
C THR A 840 -1.32 -10.49 21.40
N LEU A 841 -0.64 -9.38 21.71
CA LEU A 841 0.81 -9.32 21.89
C LEU A 841 1.23 -10.16 23.12
N LEU A 842 2.15 -11.10 22.91
CA LEU A 842 2.71 -11.99 23.93
C LEU A 842 4.07 -11.49 24.46
N ALA A 843 4.92 -10.98 23.57
CA ALA A 843 6.22 -10.39 23.88
C ALA A 843 6.70 -9.47 22.75
N GLU A 844 7.57 -8.53 23.07
CA GLU A 844 8.29 -7.68 22.10
C GLU A 844 9.74 -7.48 22.56
N ALA A 845 10.65 -7.45 21.59
CA ALA A 845 12.08 -7.19 21.73
C ALA A 845 12.42 -6.02 20.79
N ALA A 846 12.78 -4.88 21.39
CA ALA A 846 13.00 -3.58 20.76
C ALA A 846 13.87 -2.71 21.70
N LEU A 847 15.00 -3.26 22.14
CA LEU A 847 15.88 -2.68 23.18
C LEU A 847 17.35 -2.58 22.75
N GLY A 848 17.67 -2.97 21.52
CA GLY A 848 18.96 -2.81 20.89
C GLY A 848 19.21 -1.38 20.40
N ALA A 849 19.94 -1.33 19.29
CA ALA A 849 20.14 -0.17 18.44
C ALA A 849 20.46 -0.72 17.03
N ALA A 850 20.32 0.08 15.98
CA ALA A 850 20.46 -0.36 14.59
C ALA A 850 21.64 -1.33 14.35
N GLY A 851 21.31 -2.58 14.00
CA GLY A 851 22.27 -3.68 13.80
C GLY A 851 22.57 -4.57 15.00
N VAL A 852 21.84 -4.43 16.11
CA VAL A 852 21.81 -5.40 17.22
C VAL A 852 20.81 -6.52 16.91
N VAL A 853 21.04 -7.72 17.46
CA VAL A 853 20.11 -8.85 17.39
C VAL A 853 19.02 -8.66 18.45
N GLU A 854 17.76 -8.64 18.03
CA GLU A 854 16.63 -8.73 18.97
C GLU A 854 16.26 -10.20 19.21
N THR A 855 15.97 -10.56 20.46
CA THR A 855 15.66 -11.94 20.84
C THR A 855 14.55 -12.00 21.89
N ILE A 856 13.48 -12.73 21.56
CA ILE A 856 12.48 -13.20 22.52
C ILE A 856 12.92 -14.60 22.94
N ALA A 857 13.62 -14.71 24.08
CA ALA A 857 14.19 -15.96 24.58
C ALA A 857 13.27 -16.68 25.59
N ASP A 858 13.24 -18.02 25.51
CA ASP A 858 12.62 -18.92 26.48
C ASP A 858 11.14 -18.59 26.81
N TYR A 859 10.39 -18.10 25.81
CA TYR A 859 9.01 -17.69 25.98
C TYR A 859 8.07 -18.89 26.09
N ALA A 860 7.12 -18.81 27.03
CA ALA A 860 6.22 -19.90 27.38
C ALA A 860 4.94 -19.91 26.52
N LEU A 861 4.87 -20.79 25.51
CA LEU A 861 3.64 -21.05 24.78
C LEU A 861 2.92 -22.26 25.40
N HIS A 862 1.76 -22.00 26.00
CA HIS A 862 1.06 -22.96 26.86
C HIS A 862 0.02 -23.84 26.16
N GLU A 863 -0.34 -23.53 24.91
CA GLU A 863 -1.39 -24.21 24.14
C GLU A 863 -0.89 -24.54 22.73
N ALA A 864 -1.47 -25.57 22.11
CA ALA A 864 -1.19 -25.92 20.72
C ALA A 864 -1.93 -24.98 19.77
N GLY A 865 -1.28 -24.54 18.68
CA GLY A 865 -1.88 -23.64 17.71
C GLY A 865 -0.86 -22.93 16.80
N THR A 866 -1.39 -22.12 15.89
CA THR A 866 -0.60 -21.26 15.00
C THR A 866 -0.37 -19.91 15.69
N TYR A 867 0.89 -19.58 15.97
CA TYR A 867 1.34 -18.33 16.55
C TYR A 867 2.01 -17.47 15.48
N PHE A 868 2.20 -16.17 15.76
CA PHE A 868 2.73 -15.23 14.78
C PHE A 868 3.93 -14.47 15.33
N ALA A 869 5.01 -14.38 14.55
CA ALA A 869 6.11 -13.46 14.77
C ALA A 869 5.95 -12.25 13.84
N ARG A 870 6.38 -11.07 14.28
CA ARG A 870 6.40 -9.84 13.46
C ARG A 870 7.78 -9.19 13.51
N VAL A 871 8.35 -8.86 12.36
CA VAL A 871 9.48 -7.92 12.23
C VAL A 871 8.97 -6.60 11.65
N ARG A 872 9.51 -5.47 12.12
CA ARG A 872 9.20 -4.13 11.57
C ARG A 872 10.38 -3.17 11.77
N GLY A 873 10.41 -2.10 10.98
CA GLY A 873 11.31 -0.96 11.17
C GLY A 873 10.91 -0.04 12.33
N PRO A 874 11.68 1.03 12.57
CA PRO A 874 11.31 2.08 13.51
C PRO A 874 10.20 2.96 12.92
N ILE A 875 9.25 3.38 13.77
CA ILE A 875 8.16 4.28 13.35
C ILE A 875 8.66 5.73 13.39
N GLY A 876 8.83 6.34 12.22
CA GLY A 876 9.11 7.76 12.07
C GLY A 876 9.86 8.10 10.77
N PRO A 877 9.77 9.36 10.30
CA PRO A 877 10.14 9.77 8.93
C PRO A 877 11.66 9.91 8.70
N THR A 878 12.49 9.08 9.35
CA THR A 878 13.95 9.28 9.44
C THR A 878 14.79 8.16 8.82
N GLU A 879 14.27 6.94 8.61
CA GLU A 879 15.06 5.78 8.17
C GLU A 879 14.42 5.07 6.96
N GLN A 880 14.25 5.82 5.87
CA GLN A 880 13.78 5.33 4.55
C GLN A 880 14.85 4.51 3.81
N VAL A 881 15.29 3.39 4.38
CA VAL A 881 16.38 2.58 3.82
C VAL A 881 16.12 1.09 4.01
N VAL A 882 16.32 0.28 2.96
CA VAL A 882 16.11 -1.17 3.02
C VAL A 882 17.11 -1.86 3.96
N GLN A 883 16.60 -2.57 4.96
CA GLN A 883 17.35 -3.36 5.93
C GLN A 883 16.96 -4.83 5.81
N PHE A 884 17.85 -5.64 5.23
CA PHE A 884 17.74 -7.10 5.29
C PHE A 884 17.88 -7.59 6.73
N TYR A 885 17.30 -8.75 7.04
CA TYR A 885 17.50 -9.45 8.30
C TYR A 885 17.44 -10.97 8.10
N GLN A 886 17.76 -11.72 9.15
CA GLN A 886 17.51 -13.15 9.31
C GLN A 886 16.59 -13.34 10.51
N LEU A 887 15.61 -14.24 10.40
CA LEU A 887 14.74 -14.67 11.48
C LEU A 887 15.03 -16.16 11.81
N ASP A 888 15.35 -16.44 13.07
CA ASP A 888 15.63 -17.76 13.60
C ASP A 888 14.57 -18.13 14.65
N LEU A 889 13.91 -19.28 14.49
CA LEU A 889 12.97 -19.85 15.45
C LEU A 889 13.53 -21.17 15.99
N SER A 890 13.38 -21.42 17.29
CA SER A 890 13.76 -22.69 17.91
C SER A 890 12.80 -23.07 19.04
N ALA A 891 12.42 -24.34 19.08
CA ALA A 891 11.51 -24.90 20.07
C ALA A 891 12.22 -25.89 21.01
N ALA A 892 11.91 -25.79 22.30
CA ALA A 892 12.20 -26.78 23.33
C ALA A 892 10.88 -27.15 24.05
N SER A 893 10.75 -28.33 24.65
CA SER A 893 9.49 -28.66 25.35
C SER A 893 9.29 -27.78 26.58
N LEU A 894 8.04 -27.34 26.82
CA LEU A 894 7.70 -26.49 27.97
C LEU A 894 7.52 -27.28 29.26
N LEU A 895 7.13 -28.54 29.13
CA LEU A 895 6.94 -29.44 30.26
C LEU A 895 8.31 -29.92 30.77
N PRO A 896 8.53 -30.01 32.10
CA PRO A 896 9.73 -30.68 32.60
C PRO A 896 9.68 -32.14 32.14
N PRO A 897 10.78 -32.70 31.59
CA PRO A 897 10.79 -34.05 31.04
C PRO A 897 10.34 -35.05 32.12
N LEU A 898 9.36 -35.88 31.78
CA LEU A 898 8.80 -36.86 32.70
C LEU A 898 9.90 -37.86 33.05
N SER A 899 10.29 -37.96 34.32
CA SER A 899 11.52 -38.68 34.68
C SER A 899 11.41 -40.18 34.37
N GLY A 900 12.14 -40.66 33.34
CA GLY A 900 12.04 -42.02 32.82
C GLY A 900 11.30 -42.15 31.48
N ASP A 901 10.66 -41.09 30.99
CA ASP A 901 10.25 -40.96 29.59
C ASP A 901 11.49 -40.61 28.77
N PHE A 902 12.12 -41.63 28.19
CA PHE A 902 13.38 -41.53 27.45
C PHE A 902 13.16 -41.32 25.94
N ASN A 903 11.91 -41.40 25.49
CA ASN A 903 11.51 -41.20 24.11
C ASN A 903 10.85 -39.82 23.88
N SER A 904 10.37 -39.19 24.96
CA SER A 904 9.68 -37.90 25.02
C SER A 904 8.29 -37.86 24.37
N ASP A 905 7.54 -38.98 24.35
CA ASP A 905 6.13 -39.01 23.93
C ASP A 905 5.13 -38.62 25.04
N GLY A 906 5.63 -38.33 26.24
CA GLY A 906 4.84 -37.94 27.41
C GLY A 906 4.29 -39.11 28.22
N ILE A 907 4.71 -40.36 27.93
CA ILE A 907 4.26 -41.59 28.59
C ILE A 907 5.48 -42.42 29.02
N VAL A 908 5.61 -42.75 30.32
CA VAL A 908 6.63 -43.73 30.75
C VAL A 908 6.13 -45.16 30.53
N ASP A 909 6.62 -45.82 29.49
CA ASP A 909 6.07 -47.06 28.91
C ASP A 909 7.20 -48.08 28.58
N ALA A 910 6.89 -49.18 27.89
CA ALA A 910 7.86 -50.17 27.43
C ALA A 910 8.71 -49.69 26.23
N ALA A 911 8.33 -48.60 25.57
CA ALA A 911 9.14 -47.91 24.57
C ALA A 911 10.44 -47.37 25.19
N ASP A 912 10.36 -46.65 26.31
CA ASP A 912 11.52 -46.05 26.99
C ASP A 912 12.51 -47.10 27.47
N TYR A 913 12.01 -48.22 28.01
CA TYR A 913 12.83 -49.35 28.39
C TYR A 913 13.69 -49.86 27.23
N THR A 914 13.19 -49.75 25.99
CA THR A 914 13.94 -50.12 24.79
C THR A 914 15.09 -49.13 24.52
N ILE A 915 14.88 -47.83 24.72
CA ILE A 915 15.93 -46.81 24.60
C ILE A 915 16.99 -46.97 25.69
N TRP A 916 16.60 -47.08 26.97
CA TRP A 916 17.53 -47.31 28.08
C TRP A 916 18.35 -48.60 27.87
N ARG A 917 17.71 -49.72 27.55
CA ARG A 917 18.39 -51.01 27.34
C ARG A 917 19.42 -50.94 26.20
N ASP A 918 19.14 -50.17 25.16
CA ASP A 918 20.06 -50.02 24.01
C ASP A 918 21.12 -48.93 24.24
N GLN A 919 21.02 -48.16 25.34
CA GLN A 919 21.98 -47.13 25.78
C GLN A 919 22.72 -47.48 27.09
N ASP A 920 22.36 -48.56 27.79
CA ASP A 920 22.99 -49.07 29.02
C ASP A 920 24.53 -49.12 28.93
N GLY A 921 25.20 -48.44 29.88
CA GLY A 921 26.65 -48.33 29.95
C GLY A 921 27.30 -47.38 28.92
N GLN A 922 26.52 -46.60 28.17
CA GLN A 922 27.04 -45.53 27.31
C GLN A 922 27.18 -44.21 28.08
N SER A 923 28.18 -43.41 27.70
CA SER A 923 28.31 -42.03 28.17
C SER A 923 27.72 -41.05 27.17
N LEU A 924 26.78 -40.23 27.62
CA LEU A 924 26.04 -39.26 26.81
C LEU A 924 26.34 -37.82 27.30
N ALA A 925 25.66 -36.83 26.72
CA ALA A 925 25.58 -35.52 27.36
C ALA A 925 24.52 -35.57 28.48
N ALA A 926 24.77 -34.91 29.60
CA ALA A 926 23.85 -34.87 30.73
C ALA A 926 22.44 -34.42 30.29
N TYR A 927 21.41 -35.15 30.71
CA TYR A 927 20.00 -34.93 30.33
C TYR A 927 19.70 -35.18 28.84
N THR A 928 20.38 -36.15 28.21
CA THR A 928 20.11 -36.55 26.82
C THR A 928 20.03 -38.08 26.67
N GLY A 929 19.13 -38.56 25.80
CA GLY A 929 18.83 -39.98 25.70
C GLY A 929 18.29 -40.51 27.03
N ALA A 930 18.76 -41.68 27.45
CA ALA A 930 18.33 -42.30 28.70
C ALA A 930 19.04 -41.76 29.97
N ASP A 931 19.96 -40.81 29.88
CA ASP A 931 20.61 -40.15 31.04
C ASP A 931 19.69 -39.07 31.62
N HIS A 932 18.69 -39.46 32.42
CA HIS A 932 17.78 -38.53 33.11
C HIS A 932 18.23 -38.22 34.55
N THR A 933 19.26 -38.90 35.05
CA THR A 933 19.95 -38.51 36.29
C THR A 933 20.88 -37.30 36.08
N GLY A 934 21.37 -37.10 34.86
CA GLY A 934 22.18 -35.94 34.44
C GLY A 934 23.66 -36.04 34.81
N ASP A 935 24.19 -37.26 34.96
CA ASP A 935 25.57 -37.49 35.43
C ASP A 935 26.58 -37.79 34.29
N GLY A 936 26.07 -38.06 33.08
CA GLY A 936 26.85 -38.37 31.89
C GLY A 936 27.03 -39.86 31.60
N LEU A 937 26.36 -40.76 32.33
CA LEU A 937 26.40 -42.21 32.15
C LEU A 937 25.00 -42.82 32.30
N VAL A 938 24.52 -43.56 31.29
CA VAL A 938 23.27 -44.32 31.39
C VAL A 938 23.51 -45.59 32.21
N ASP A 939 22.91 -45.72 33.40
CA ASP A 939 23.06 -46.92 34.24
C ASP A 939 21.78 -47.36 35.02
N ASP A 940 21.95 -48.22 36.04
CA ASP A 940 20.89 -48.69 36.95
C ASP A 940 20.12 -47.54 37.64
N ALA A 941 20.71 -46.34 37.76
CA ALA A 941 20.09 -45.18 38.38
C ALA A 941 19.00 -44.54 37.48
N ASP A 942 19.24 -44.42 36.17
CA ASP A 942 18.22 -43.99 35.22
C ASP A 942 17.12 -45.05 35.08
N PHE A 943 17.50 -46.33 35.07
CA PHE A 943 16.53 -47.43 35.11
C PHE A 943 15.62 -47.35 36.33
N ALA A 944 16.14 -46.91 37.48
CA ALA A 944 15.35 -46.68 38.68
C ALA A 944 14.38 -45.48 38.54
N LEU A 945 14.69 -44.46 37.73
CA LEU A 945 13.73 -43.41 37.36
C LEU A 945 12.58 -44.01 36.53
N TRP A 946 12.89 -44.70 35.44
CA TRP A 946 11.89 -45.40 34.62
C TRP A 946 11.00 -46.34 35.45
N GLN A 947 11.59 -47.18 36.32
CA GLN A 947 10.82 -48.05 37.21
C GLN A 947 9.92 -47.30 38.21
N THR A 948 10.35 -46.13 38.67
CA THR A 948 9.60 -45.31 39.65
C THR A 948 8.43 -44.58 38.98
N HIS A 949 8.55 -44.26 37.70
CA HIS A 949 7.58 -43.47 36.96
C HIS A 949 6.75 -44.24 35.92
N TYR A 950 7.03 -45.53 35.68
CA TYR A 950 6.30 -46.38 34.74
C TYR A 950 4.77 -46.30 34.89
N GLY A 951 4.08 -45.98 33.80
CA GLY A 951 2.64 -45.75 33.75
C GLY A 951 2.19 -44.34 34.17
N GLN A 952 3.11 -43.41 34.40
CA GLN A 952 2.80 -41.98 34.46
C GLN A 952 2.66 -41.40 33.04
N THR A 953 1.81 -40.38 32.93
CA THR A 953 1.59 -39.62 31.70
C THR A 953 1.59 -38.12 32.00
N LEU A 954 2.18 -37.32 31.12
CA LEU A 954 2.03 -35.87 31.18
C LEU A 954 0.55 -35.53 30.97
N SER A 955 -0.04 -34.85 31.95
CA SER A 955 -1.47 -34.56 31.98
C SER A 955 -1.77 -33.28 31.20
N SER A 956 -2.52 -33.38 30.12
CA SER A 956 -3.03 -32.21 29.41
C SER A 956 -3.89 -31.33 30.33
N LEU A 957 -3.77 -30.01 30.19
CA LEU A 957 -4.49 -29.02 31.01
C LEU A 957 -5.97 -28.95 30.60
N GLY A 958 -6.73 -29.97 30.96
CA GLY A 958 -8.16 -30.07 30.67
C GLY A 958 -8.98 -28.98 31.37
N VAL A 959 -9.52 -28.05 30.59
CA VAL A 959 -10.44 -26.99 31.05
C VAL A 959 -11.63 -27.60 31.80
N ALA A 960 -11.87 -27.13 33.03
CA ALA A 960 -12.93 -27.65 33.89
C ALA A 960 -14.32 -27.22 33.42
N VAL A 961 -14.99 -28.10 32.66
CA VAL A 961 -16.41 -27.93 32.27
C VAL A 961 -17.30 -27.90 33.52
N PRO A 962 -18.12 -26.85 33.75
CA PRO A 962 -19.02 -26.80 34.90
C PRO A 962 -20.18 -27.79 34.75
N GLU A 963 -20.29 -28.77 35.65
CA GLU A 963 -21.43 -29.70 35.64
C GLU A 963 -22.77 -29.01 35.98
N PRO A 964 -23.86 -29.27 35.22
CA PRO A 964 -25.20 -28.83 35.60
C PRO A 964 -25.69 -29.61 36.84
N THR A 965 -26.24 -28.90 37.82
CA THR A 965 -26.53 -29.44 39.16
C THR A 965 -27.46 -30.66 39.12
N ALA A 966 -27.05 -31.76 39.78
CA ALA A 966 -27.65 -33.10 39.67
C ALA A 966 -29.03 -33.30 40.33
N LEU A 967 -29.97 -32.35 40.15
CA LEU A 967 -31.31 -32.38 40.74
C LEU A 967 -32.45 -32.74 39.77
N VAL A 968 -32.21 -32.72 38.45
CA VAL A 968 -33.27 -32.96 37.43
C VAL A 968 -33.47 -34.45 37.10
N LEU A 969 -32.40 -35.27 37.12
CA LEU A 969 -32.45 -36.68 36.72
C LEU A 969 -33.18 -37.62 37.70
N ALA A 970 -33.44 -37.18 38.94
CA ALA A 970 -34.04 -38.01 39.98
C ALA A 970 -35.53 -38.37 39.73
N PHE A 971 -36.27 -37.60 38.92
CA PHE A 971 -37.73 -37.72 38.84
C PHE A 971 -38.29 -38.70 37.80
N VAL A 972 -37.47 -39.21 36.87
CA VAL A 972 -37.94 -40.03 35.73
C VAL A 972 -37.94 -41.54 36.03
N ALA A 973 -37.19 -41.99 37.04
CA ALA A 973 -36.87 -43.42 37.24
C ALA A 973 -37.98 -44.30 37.86
N MET A 974 -39.16 -43.76 38.24
CA MET A 974 -40.17 -44.49 39.03
C MET A 974 -41.36 -45.12 38.26
N CYS A 975 -41.38 -45.11 36.92
CA CYS A 975 -42.50 -45.70 36.15
C CYS A 975 -42.09 -46.89 35.26
N ARG A 976 -42.18 -48.12 35.79
CA ARG A 976 -42.13 -49.38 35.02
C ARG A 976 -43.52 -49.95 34.72
N PRO A 977 -43.89 -50.20 33.45
CA PRO A 977 -44.81 -51.27 33.09
C PRO A 977 -44.06 -52.60 32.89
N ARG A 978 -44.74 -53.73 33.12
CA ARG A 978 -44.22 -55.09 32.88
C ARG A 978 -44.53 -55.56 31.45
N ARG A 979 -43.64 -56.32 30.80
CA ARG A 979 -43.81 -57.80 30.59
C ARG A 979 -42.76 -58.47 29.67
N ARG A 980 -42.23 -59.59 30.19
CA ARG A 980 -42.03 -60.92 29.56
C ARG A 980 -41.21 -61.07 28.26
N GLN A 981 -40.23 -61.96 28.34
CA GLN A 981 -39.71 -62.79 27.23
C GLN A 981 -40.85 -63.58 26.54
N PRO A 982 -40.60 -64.09 25.33
CA PRO A 982 -40.21 -65.51 25.24
C PRO A 982 -39.07 -65.80 24.24
N TYR A 983 -38.21 -66.76 24.61
CA TYR A 983 -37.52 -67.80 23.80
C TYR A 983 -36.93 -67.46 22.40
N LEU A 984 -35.82 -68.06 21.99
CA LEU A 984 -35.26 -69.37 22.40
C LEU A 984 -33.73 -69.31 22.52
#